data_AF-A0A838SW17-F1
#
_entry.id   AF-A0A838SW17-F1
#
_cell.length_a   1.000
_cell.length_b   1.000
_cell.length_c   1.000
_cell.angle_alpha   90.00
_cell.angle_beta   90.00
_cell.angle_gamma   90.00
#
_symmetry.space_group_name_H-M   'P 1'
#
loop_
_entity.id
_entity.type
_entity.pdbx_description
1 polymer ?
#
loop_
_entity_poly.entity_id
_entity_poly.type
_entity_poly.pdbx_seq_one_letter_code
_entity_poly.pdbx_strand_id
1 'polypeptide(L)'
;VVALPAPVAAAGAHHVDCGAPADGSGSRSDPWNNLARVNATVFGPGDEILLRRGTACIGMLRPPGSGSDAAPIRLGAYGTGPRPVIRAGDRPAAIRLHNQHHWEISSVETTGGDPHGIAIGGDRPTVLRHFRLTNVSVHDVRGTAASKHSGLIDVAVAPGSAAVIDDVVVDGATAYRTGQWRGIHVGCAGGHQPAGNQGRIVIRNSTVHDVGGDGITIYACSNGLIDNNVAHDVGLVASDEVGTPNGIWTWACADCTVQRNEGYRTRSPARDGGVYDIDWNSRNTTVQYNYGHDAEGYCVAVFGAWGLTTSNSVVRYNVCENNGRDPSQAFQGDIYLATWEGGRLDGVRIHNNTVDWDPAASHPALRNRGTTFSGTRPRVFVNNLIRSRVPEMISSNAALALDHNLYWRTGGEGASWSYGGDRWSSFAAYRAGSGQDRSGRYTSPRLLGTGGVADAFRLREGSPAVGTAATLSGMGSRDYFGHRLPRHGAPDIGAHESPYARNVLANPGFEVDATASQTPAGWATWSRSGTPQADFTVVGGTPQGGRAHARHAAGVPYDAFTYQHRTGLSDGRYRLVAWVRSSGGQRVAWMEANLHGGPKTVVDLPATSTWRRVAIGGIPVTGGEVRIGFYSIADSGQWLEFDDVRLEGQ
;
A
#
# COMPACT_ATOMS: atom_id res chain seq x y z
N VAL A 1 -46.46 -1.53 -47.09
CA VAL A 1 -46.87 -0.66 -45.96
C VAL A 1 -45.73 -0.65 -44.97
N VAL A 2 -44.97 0.45 -44.91
CA VAL A 2 -43.88 0.64 -43.94
C VAL A 2 -44.55 0.93 -42.60
N ALA A 3 -44.35 0.06 -41.61
CA ALA A 3 -44.84 0.29 -40.26
C ALA A 3 -44.10 1.50 -39.66
N LEU A 4 -44.85 2.55 -39.35
CA LEU A 4 -44.33 3.68 -38.58
C LEU A 4 -43.86 3.17 -37.21
N PRO A 5 -42.72 3.65 -36.68
CA PRO A 5 -42.29 3.29 -35.34
C PRO A 5 -43.34 3.77 -34.33
N ALA A 6 -43.66 2.91 -33.36
CA ALA A 6 -44.53 3.27 -32.25
C ALA A 6 -43.98 4.51 -31.53
N PRO A 7 -44.84 5.43 -31.07
CA PRO A 7 -44.40 6.62 -30.35
C PRO A 7 -43.61 6.19 -29.10
N VAL A 8 -42.40 6.72 -28.96
CA VAL A 8 -41.61 6.60 -27.74
C VAL A 8 -42.43 7.28 -26.64
N ALA A 9 -42.90 6.52 -25.66
CA ALA A 9 -43.54 7.09 -24.48
C ALA A 9 -42.56 8.09 -23.83
N ALA A 10 -43.05 9.27 -23.44
CA ALA A 10 -42.23 10.26 -22.77
C ALA A 10 -41.65 9.67 -21.47
N ALA A 11 -40.36 9.90 -21.22
CA ALA A 11 -39.68 9.48 -19.99
C ALA A 11 -40.51 9.87 -18.75
N GLY A 12 -40.80 8.89 -17.90
CA GLY A 12 -41.70 9.03 -16.76
C GLY A 12 -41.03 8.83 -15.41
N ALA A 13 -41.40 9.65 -14.42
CA ALA A 13 -41.02 9.45 -13.02
C ALA A 13 -42.10 8.67 -12.27
N HIS A 14 -41.80 7.42 -11.94
CA HIS A 14 -42.67 6.48 -11.24
C HIS A 14 -42.36 6.46 -9.74
N HIS A 15 -43.30 6.93 -8.94
CA HIS A 15 -43.15 7.04 -7.48
C HIS A 15 -43.71 5.80 -6.80
N VAL A 16 -42.95 5.26 -5.84
CA VAL A 16 -43.30 4.07 -5.08
C VAL A 16 -43.22 4.37 -3.58
N ASP A 17 -44.30 4.15 -2.85
CA ASP A 17 -44.37 4.21 -1.39
C ASP A 17 -45.01 2.91 -0.89
N CYS A 18 -44.18 1.94 -0.48
CA CYS A 18 -44.68 0.67 0.03
C CYS A 18 -45.40 0.77 1.39
N GLY A 19 -45.41 1.96 2.02
CA GLY A 19 -46.25 2.27 3.16
C GLY A 19 -47.59 2.92 2.80
N ALA A 20 -47.84 3.22 1.52
CA ALA A 20 -49.10 3.81 1.09
C ALA A 20 -50.26 2.81 1.24
N PRO A 21 -51.46 3.27 1.66
CA PRO A 21 -52.57 2.40 2.00
C PRO A 21 -53.18 1.66 0.80
N ALA A 22 -52.98 2.17 -0.43
CA ALA A 22 -53.49 1.59 -1.66
C ALA A 22 -52.50 1.74 -2.82
N ASP A 23 -52.61 0.89 -3.83
CA ASP A 23 -51.79 0.97 -5.04
C ASP A 23 -52.33 2.04 -5.98
N GLY A 24 -51.54 3.08 -6.22
CA GLY A 24 -51.95 4.25 -7.00
C GLY A 24 -51.60 4.18 -8.49
N SER A 25 -51.65 5.34 -9.14
CA SER A 25 -51.26 5.56 -10.54
C SER A 25 -49.75 5.51 -10.76
N GLY A 26 -48.93 5.71 -9.74
CA GLY A 26 -47.47 5.85 -9.83
C GLY A 26 -47.01 7.30 -9.93
N SER A 27 -47.94 8.26 -9.83
CA SER A 27 -47.60 9.68 -9.70
C SER A 27 -47.12 10.00 -8.28
N ARG A 28 -46.48 11.16 -8.08
CA ARG A 28 -45.97 11.55 -6.76
C ARG A 28 -47.04 11.68 -5.68
N SER A 29 -48.24 12.13 -6.05
CA SER A 29 -49.39 12.29 -5.14
C SER A 29 -50.18 10.99 -4.94
N ASP A 30 -49.97 10.00 -5.79
CA ASP A 30 -50.71 8.73 -5.83
C ASP A 30 -49.74 7.60 -6.26
N PRO A 31 -48.77 7.25 -5.40
CA PRO A 31 -47.67 6.35 -5.73
C PRO A 31 -48.12 4.89 -5.82
N TRP A 32 -47.35 4.06 -6.52
CA TRP A 32 -47.48 2.61 -6.38
C TRP A 32 -47.09 2.18 -4.97
N ASN A 33 -47.71 1.11 -4.45
CA ASN A 33 -47.47 0.69 -3.06
C ASN A 33 -46.77 -0.67 -2.91
N ASN A 34 -46.28 -1.25 -4.01
CA ASN A 34 -45.68 -2.58 -3.97
C ASN A 34 -44.69 -2.80 -5.12
N LEU A 35 -43.76 -3.75 -4.92
CA LEU A 35 -42.79 -4.12 -5.95
C LEU A 35 -43.39 -4.96 -7.09
N ALA A 36 -44.57 -5.59 -6.88
CA ALA A 36 -45.19 -6.39 -7.93
C ALA A 36 -45.61 -5.52 -9.12
N ARG A 37 -46.14 -4.32 -8.86
CA ARG A 37 -46.47 -3.31 -9.87
C ARG A 37 -45.23 -2.83 -10.63
N VAL A 38 -44.15 -2.53 -9.92
CA VAL A 38 -42.86 -2.15 -10.51
C VAL A 38 -42.34 -3.27 -11.41
N ASN A 39 -42.34 -4.50 -10.92
CA ASN A 39 -41.86 -5.68 -11.67
C ASN A 39 -42.71 -6.04 -12.90
N ALA A 40 -43.96 -5.58 -12.96
CA ALA A 40 -44.86 -5.80 -14.09
C ALA A 40 -44.76 -4.70 -15.17
N THR A 41 -44.01 -3.63 -14.90
CA THR A 41 -43.84 -2.49 -15.82
C THR A 41 -42.52 -2.61 -16.57
N VAL A 42 -42.56 -2.47 -17.90
CA VAL A 42 -41.35 -2.40 -18.74
C VAL A 42 -40.91 -0.96 -18.83
N PHE A 43 -39.72 -0.67 -18.31
CA PHE A 43 -39.13 0.67 -18.33
C PHE A 43 -38.28 0.89 -19.58
N GLY A 44 -38.34 2.11 -20.11
CA GLY A 44 -37.59 2.56 -21.27
C GLY A 44 -36.53 3.63 -20.93
N PRO A 45 -35.76 4.09 -21.94
CA PRO A 45 -34.74 5.10 -21.73
C PRO A 45 -35.26 6.38 -21.07
N GLY A 46 -34.62 6.77 -19.97
CA GLY A 46 -34.93 7.99 -19.21
C GLY A 46 -35.98 7.82 -18.10
N ASP A 47 -36.61 6.66 -17.97
CA ASP A 47 -37.56 6.41 -16.89
C ASP A 47 -36.88 6.39 -15.50
N GLU A 48 -37.62 6.84 -14.49
CA GLU A 48 -37.17 6.86 -13.11
C GLU A 48 -38.12 6.05 -12.20
N ILE A 49 -37.56 5.22 -11.34
CA ILE A 49 -38.23 4.51 -10.26
C ILE A 49 -37.76 5.14 -8.95
N LEU A 50 -38.64 5.90 -8.29
CA LEU A 50 -38.32 6.66 -7.08
C LEU A 50 -39.02 6.03 -5.88
N LEU A 51 -38.25 5.38 -5.01
CA LEU A 51 -38.76 4.79 -3.77
C LEU A 51 -38.82 5.84 -2.64
N ARG A 52 -39.91 5.90 -1.88
CA ARG A 52 -40.07 6.90 -0.83
C ARG A 52 -39.12 6.63 0.35
N ARG A 53 -38.33 7.61 0.74
CA ARG A 53 -37.48 7.53 1.94
C ARG A 53 -38.30 7.20 3.19
N GLY A 54 -37.69 6.41 4.08
CA GLY A 54 -38.35 5.91 5.30
C GLY A 54 -39.33 4.76 5.10
N THR A 55 -39.45 4.20 3.88
CA THR A 55 -40.34 3.07 3.61
C THR A 55 -39.57 1.77 3.41
N ALA A 56 -40.26 0.64 3.62
CA ALA A 56 -39.73 -0.69 3.37
C ALA A 56 -40.62 -1.44 2.39
N CYS A 57 -40.02 -1.93 1.30
CA CYS A 57 -40.69 -2.74 0.29
C CYS A 57 -40.30 -4.21 0.45
N ILE A 58 -41.28 -5.11 0.54
CA ILE A 58 -41.04 -6.55 0.70
C ILE A 58 -40.97 -7.24 -0.66
N GLY A 59 -39.96 -8.09 -0.85
CA GLY A 59 -39.76 -8.91 -2.05
C GLY A 59 -38.50 -8.55 -2.83
N MET A 60 -38.43 -9.04 -4.06
CA MET A 60 -37.32 -8.78 -4.97
C MET A 60 -37.75 -7.78 -6.04
N LEU A 61 -36.95 -6.74 -6.25
CA LEU A 61 -37.08 -5.78 -7.34
C LEU A 61 -36.32 -6.31 -8.56
N ARG A 62 -37.06 -6.62 -9.63
CA ARG A 62 -36.58 -7.18 -10.90
C ARG A 62 -37.36 -6.60 -12.10
N PRO A 63 -37.40 -5.27 -12.26
CA PRO A 63 -38.13 -4.65 -13.35
C PRO A 63 -37.49 -5.00 -14.70
N PRO A 64 -38.27 -5.32 -15.74
CA PRO A 64 -37.75 -5.42 -17.10
C PRO A 64 -37.45 -4.02 -17.68
N GLY A 65 -36.52 -3.95 -18.62
CA GLY A 65 -36.20 -2.70 -19.32
C GLY A 65 -34.71 -2.40 -19.39
N SER A 66 -34.36 -1.56 -20.35
CA SER A 66 -32.99 -1.10 -20.60
C SER A 66 -33.01 0.36 -21.00
N GLY A 67 -32.06 1.13 -20.47
CA GLY A 67 -31.84 2.51 -20.90
C GLY A 67 -31.00 2.62 -22.16
N SER A 68 -30.51 3.84 -22.43
CA SER A 68 -29.53 4.14 -23.48
C SER A 68 -28.40 5.02 -22.94
N ASP A 69 -27.31 5.20 -23.70
CA ASP A 69 -26.20 6.10 -23.35
C ASP A 69 -26.67 7.54 -23.08
N ALA A 70 -27.71 8.00 -23.78
CA ALA A 70 -28.27 9.35 -23.61
C ALA A 70 -29.28 9.46 -22.46
N ALA A 71 -29.90 8.34 -22.09
CA ALA A 71 -31.00 8.30 -21.13
C ALA A 71 -31.03 6.93 -20.41
N PRO A 72 -30.19 6.74 -19.36
CA PRO A 72 -30.24 5.53 -18.55
C PRO A 72 -31.55 5.46 -17.75
N ILE A 73 -31.95 4.25 -17.35
CA ILE A 73 -33.03 4.08 -16.38
C ILE A 73 -32.46 4.33 -14.98
N ARG A 74 -33.20 5.08 -14.16
CA ARG A 74 -32.77 5.42 -12.79
C ARG A 74 -33.63 4.77 -11.73
N LEU A 75 -33.01 4.03 -10.82
CA LEU A 75 -33.60 3.62 -9.55
C LEU A 75 -33.03 4.52 -8.45
N GLY A 76 -33.90 5.26 -7.77
CA GLY A 76 -33.52 6.24 -6.78
C GLY A 76 -34.50 6.34 -5.62
N ALA A 77 -34.39 7.44 -4.88
CA ALA A 77 -35.23 7.73 -3.74
C ALA A 77 -35.81 9.15 -3.79
N TYR A 78 -37.01 9.35 -3.26
CA TYR A 78 -37.62 10.68 -3.11
C TYR A 78 -38.09 10.95 -1.66
N GLY A 79 -38.37 12.22 -1.36
CA GLY A 79 -38.77 12.65 -0.01
C GLY A 79 -37.57 12.89 0.91
N THR A 80 -37.81 12.78 2.22
CA THR A 80 -36.81 13.04 3.28
C THR A 80 -36.71 11.84 4.22
N GLY A 81 -35.59 11.71 4.94
CA GLY A 81 -35.35 10.61 5.89
C GLY A 81 -34.38 9.53 5.38
N PRO A 82 -34.33 8.37 6.04
CA PRO A 82 -33.39 7.30 5.72
C PRO A 82 -33.65 6.72 4.31
N ARG A 83 -32.68 5.97 3.78
CA ARG A 83 -32.83 5.31 2.48
C ARG A 83 -34.08 4.40 2.49
N PRO A 84 -34.82 4.31 1.38
CA PRO A 84 -35.83 3.27 1.22
C PRO A 84 -35.17 1.88 1.26
N VAL A 85 -35.82 0.93 1.92
CA VAL A 85 -35.29 -0.43 2.13
C VAL A 85 -36.03 -1.44 1.26
N ILE A 86 -35.30 -2.27 0.50
CA ILE A 86 -35.83 -3.45 -0.17
C ILE A 86 -35.48 -4.69 0.65
N ARG A 87 -36.50 -5.35 1.21
CA ARG A 87 -36.36 -6.54 2.05
C ARG A 87 -36.66 -7.79 1.23
N ALA A 88 -35.61 -8.46 0.79
CA ALA A 88 -35.71 -9.63 -0.06
C ALA A 88 -36.26 -10.87 0.64
N GLY A 89 -36.08 -11.00 1.96
CA GLY A 89 -36.36 -12.26 2.63
C GLY A 89 -35.41 -13.35 2.11
N ASP A 90 -35.94 -14.49 1.67
CA ASP A 90 -35.16 -15.62 1.11
C ASP A 90 -35.25 -15.65 -0.43
N ARG A 91 -35.57 -14.52 -1.06
CA ARG A 91 -35.57 -14.41 -2.52
C ARG A 91 -34.13 -14.49 -3.06
N PRO A 92 -33.93 -14.85 -4.33
CA PRO A 92 -32.58 -14.95 -4.91
C PRO A 92 -31.74 -13.67 -4.84
N ALA A 93 -32.38 -12.50 -4.82
CA ALA A 93 -31.75 -11.20 -4.63
C ALA A 93 -32.75 -10.18 -4.06
N ALA A 94 -32.26 -9.04 -3.57
CA ALA A 94 -33.10 -7.86 -3.33
C ALA A 94 -33.32 -7.07 -4.61
N ILE A 95 -32.25 -6.83 -5.38
CA ILE A 95 -32.31 -6.23 -6.72
C ILE A 95 -31.69 -7.20 -7.71
N ARG A 96 -32.41 -7.51 -8.80
CA ARG A 96 -31.90 -8.34 -9.88
C ARG A 96 -32.10 -7.70 -11.24
N LEU A 97 -30.99 -7.46 -11.95
CA LEU A 97 -31.00 -7.08 -13.36
C LEU A 97 -30.36 -8.19 -14.20
N HIS A 98 -31.08 -8.73 -15.18
CA HIS A 98 -30.62 -9.88 -15.97
C HIS A 98 -30.78 -9.64 -17.47
N ASN A 99 -29.67 -9.63 -18.21
CA ASN A 99 -29.61 -9.25 -19.64
C ASN A 99 -30.20 -7.85 -19.91
N GLN A 100 -29.90 -6.90 -19.02
CA GLN A 100 -30.31 -5.49 -19.11
C GLN A 100 -29.06 -4.60 -19.16
N HIS A 101 -29.21 -3.35 -19.56
CA HIS A 101 -28.10 -2.39 -19.67
C HIS A 101 -28.57 -0.95 -19.44
N HIS A 102 -27.63 -0.04 -19.16
CA HIS A 102 -27.86 1.38 -18.92
C HIS A 102 -28.78 1.66 -17.72
N TRP A 103 -28.33 1.23 -16.55
CA TRP A 103 -29.03 1.40 -15.27
C TRP A 103 -28.18 2.20 -14.27
N GLU A 104 -28.81 3.16 -13.60
CA GLU A 104 -28.24 3.89 -12.48
C GLU A 104 -29.07 3.61 -11.22
N ILE A 105 -28.45 3.02 -10.20
CA ILE A 105 -29.06 2.69 -8.91
C ILE A 105 -28.41 3.55 -7.84
N SER A 106 -29.20 4.33 -7.12
CA SER A 106 -28.66 5.23 -6.12
C SER A 106 -29.50 5.37 -4.86
N SER A 107 -28.83 5.60 -3.72
CA SER A 107 -29.48 5.97 -2.45
C SER A 107 -30.55 4.98 -1.94
N VAL A 108 -30.39 3.69 -2.22
CA VAL A 108 -31.25 2.60 -1.75
C VAL A 108 -30.52 1.71 -0.75
N GLU A 109 -31.28 1.08 0.15
CA GLU A 109 -30.80 0.04 1.06
C GLU A 109 -31.43 -1.31 0.66
N THR A 110 -30.64 -2.39 0.69
CA THR A 110 -31.13 -3.75 0.48
C THR A 110 -30.75 -4.65 1.64
N THR A 111 -31.68 -5.53 2.02
CA THR A 111 -31.45 -6.51 3.08
C THR A 111 -32.08 -7.87 2.78
N GLY A 112 -31.45 -8.93 3.26
CA GLY A 112 -31.81 -10.30 2.94
C GLY A 112 -31.35 -10.71 1.54
N GLY A 113 -31.92 -11.79 1.05
CA GLY A 113 -31.59 -12.41 -0.21
C GLY A 113 -30.68 -13.62 0.00
N ASP A 114 -30.89 -14.66 -0.80
CA ASP A 114 -30.09 -15.88 -0.79
C ASP A 114 -29.99 -16.44 -2.23
N PRO A 115 -28.85 -16.31 -2.92
CA PRO A 115 -27.54 -16.01 -2.35
C PRO A 115 -27.02 -14.58 -2.65
N HIS A 116 -27.86 -13.63 -3.08
CA HIS A 116 -27.40 -12.28 -3.46
C HIS A 116 -28.13 -11.12 -2.75
N GLY A 117 -27.45 -9.98 -2.63
CA GLY A 117 -28.07 -8.70 -2.30
C GLY A 117 -28.51 -7.95 -3.56
N ILE A 118 -27.54 -7.46 -4.33
CA ILE A 118 -27.73 -6.89 -5.67
C ILE A 118 -27.02 -7.80 -6.68
N ALA A 119 -27.77 -8.33 -7.64
CA ALA A 119 -27.25 -9.17 -8.71
C ALA A 119 -27.51 -8.53 -10.08
N ILE A 120 -26.45 -8.17 -10.80
CA ILE A 120 -26.51 -7.62 -12.15
C ILE A 120 -25.67 -8.51 -13.06
N GLY A 121 -26.25 -9.00 -14.14
CA GLY A 121 -25.52 -9.91 -15.02
C GLY A 121 -26.31 -10.37 -16.21
N GLY A 122 -25.80 -11.40 -16.88
CA GLY A 122 -26.47 -12.05 -17.99
C GLY A 122 -25.65 -13.17 -18.59
N ASP A 123 -26.27 -13.85 -19.54
CA ASP A 123 -25.82 -15.09 -20.15
C ASP A 123 -25.90 -15.06 -21.69
N ARG A 124 -26.43 -13.97 -22.27
CA ARG A 124 -26.54 -13.79 -23.72
C ARG A 124 -25.25 -13.21 -24.31
N PRO A 125 -24.86 -13.60 -25.55
CA PRO A 125 -23.67 -13.10 -26.23
C PRO A 125 -23.82 -11.62 -26.63
N THR A 126 -23.82 -10.75 -25.62
CA THR A 126 -24.12 -9.32 -25.70
C THR A 126 -23.24 -8.57 -24.71
N VAL A 127 -22.99 -7.29 -24.99
CA VAL A 127 -22.33 -6.40 -24.04
C VAL A 127 -23.38 -5.78 -23.13
N LEU A 128 -23.31 -6.07 -21.84
CA LEU A 128 -24.12 -5.44 -20.81
C LEU A 128 -23.31 -4.27 -20.26
N ARG A 129 -23.73 -3.05 -20.59
CA ARG A 129 -22.95 -1.85 -20.30
C ARG A 129 -23.69 -0.82 -19.47
N HIS A 130 -22.91 0.05 -18.85
CA HIS A 130 -23.36 1.24 -18.15
C HIS A 130 -24.20 0.91 -16.91
N PHE A 131 -23.50 0.51 -15.85
CA PHE A 131 -24.07 0.34 -14.52
C PHE A 131 -23.45 1.34 -13.56
N ARG A 132 -24.30 2.08 -12.85
CA ARG A 132 -23.89 2.97 -11.76
C ARG A 132 -24.55 2.52 -10.48
N LEU A 133 -23.78 2.21 -9.46
CA LEU A 133 -24.27 1.92 -8.12
C LEU A 133 -23.65 2.98 -7.20
N THR A 134 -24.44 3.94 -6.75
CA THR A 134 -23.94 5.09 -5.99
C THR A 134 -24.64 5.24 -4.66
N ASN A 135 -23.89 5.34 -3.57
CA ASN A 135 -24.46 5.59 -2.24
C ASN A 135 -25.49 4.51 -1.82
N VAL A 136 -25.22 3.24 -2.13
CA VAL A 136 -26.07 2.09 -1.80
C VAL A 136 -25.61 1.41 -0.51
N SER A 137 -26.53 0.84 0.25
CA SER A 137 -26.19 -0.05 1.37
C SER A 137 -26.78 -1.43 1.14
N VAL A 138 -25.97 -2.48 1.28
CA VAL A 138 -26.38 -3.86 1.01
C VAL A 138 -25.92 -4.73 2.16
N HIS A 139 -26.83 -5.41 2.85
CA HIS A 139 -26.44 -6.17 4.04
C HIS A 139 -27.36 -7.33 4.40
N ASP A 140 -26.88 -8.19 5.30
CA ASP A 140 -27.63 -9.35 5.80
C ASP A 140 -28.08 -10.29 4.67
N VAL A 141 -27.25 -10.46 3.64
CA VAL A 141 -27.44 -11.49 2.61
C VAL A 141 -27.20 -12.85 3.26
N ARG A 142 -28.22 -13.69 3.19
CA ARG A 142 -28.33 -14.96 3.93
C ARG A 142 -27.56 -16.08 3.26
N GLY A 143 -27.50 -17.20 3.98
CA GLY A 143 -26.86 -18.42 3.53
C GLY A 143 -25.33 -18.40 3.71
N THR A 144 -24.75 -19.55 3.42
CA THR A 144 -23.29 -19.78 3.41
C THR A 144 -22.86 -20.01 1.97
N ALA A 145 -21.67 -19.54 1.60
CA ALA A 145 -21.12 -19.75 0.28
C ALA A 145 -21.09 -21.25 -0.09
N ALA A 146 -21.80 -21.61 -1.15
CA ALA A 146 -21.67 -22.92 -1.83
C ALA A 146 -20.86 -22.82 -3.13
N SER A 147 -20.54 -21.60 -3.56
CA SER A 147 -19.74 -21.30 -4.74
C SER A 147 -19.12 -19.92 -4.60
N LYS A 148 -18.22 -19.55 -5.53
CA LYS A 148 -17.65 -18.21 -5.62
C LYS A 148 -18.57 -17.17 -6.26
N HIS A 149 -19.80 -17.53 -6.66
CA HIS A 149 -20.72 -16.69 -7.44
C HIS A 149 -21.95 -16.25 -6.63
N SER A 150 -21.70 -15.72 -5.43
CA SER A 150 -22.72 -15.23 -4.51
C SER A 150 -22.20 -14.07 -3.69
N GLY A 151 -23.06 -13.20 -3.16
CA GLY A 151 -22.58 -12.09 -2.34
C GLY A 151 -23.47 -10.85 -2.23
N LEU A 152 -22.90 -9.79 -1.67
CA LEU A 152 -23.60 -8.54 -1.39
C LEU A 152 -23.86 -7.75 -2.68
N ILE A 153 -22.81 -7.36 -3.41
CA ILE A 153 -22.93 -6.69 -4.72
C ILE A 153 -22.18 -7.51 -5.76
N ASP A 154 -22.91 -8.07 -6.71
CA ASP A 154 -22.36 -8.91 -7.77
C ASP A 154 -22.75 -8.38 -9.15
N VAL A 155 -21.80 -7.76 -9.85
CA VAL A 155 -21.95 -7.30 -11.24
C VAL A 155 -21.09 -8.17 -12.14
N ALA A 156 -21.63 -9.30 -12.56
CA ALA A 156 -20.87 -10.29 -13.32
C ALA A 156 -21.73 -11.05 -14.32
N VAL A 157 -21.11 -11.46 -15.41
CA VAL A 157 -21.71 -12.41 -16.35
C VAL A 157 -21.69 -13.83 -15.78
N ALA A 158 -22.57 -14.68 -16.31
CA ALA A 158 -22.58 -16.09 -15.93
C ALA A 158 -21.25 -16.77 -16.33
N PRO A 159 -20.70 -17.68 -15.50
CA PRO A 159 -19.53 -18.47 -15.85
C PRO A 159 -19.70 -19.20 -17.19
N GLY A 160 -18.66 -19.19 -18.02
CA GLY A 160 -18.67 -19.79 -19.36
C GLY A 160 -19.51 -19.05 -20.41
N SER A 161 -20.25 -18.01 -20.05
CA SER A 161 -21.05 -17.25 -21.02
C SER A 161 -20.17 -16.38 -21.94
N ALA A 162 -20.71 -16.09 -23.13
CA ALA A 162 -20.11 -15.15 -24.08
C ALA A 162 -20.54 -13.69 -23.86
N ALA A 163 -21.22 -13.41 -22.75
CA ALA A 163 -21.60 -12.05 -22.36
C ALA A 163 -20.36 -11.27 -21.88
N VAL A 164 -20.42 -9.94 -21.97
CA VAL A 164 -19.37 -9.05 -21.46
C VAL A 164 -19.99 -7.95 -20.58
N ILE A 165 -19.43 -7.70 -19.40
CA ILE A 165 -19.73 -6.47 -18.65
C ILE A 165 -18.81 -5.34 -19.12
N ASP A 166 -19.37 -4.15 -19.33
CA ASP A 166 -18.61 -2.94 -19.64
C ASP A 166 -19.14 -1.71 -18.90
N ASP A 167 -18.30 -0.72 -18.66
CA ASP A 167 -18.67 0.56 -18.03
C ASP A 167 -19.45 0.42 -16.70
N VAL A 168 -18.79 -0.03 -15.64
CA VAL A 168 -19.35 -0.19 -14.28
C VAL A 168 -18.69 0.77 -13.30
N VAL A 169 -19.49 1.47 -12.51
CA VAL A 169 -19.00 2.28 -11.38
C VAL A 169 -19.80 1.92 -10.14
N VAL A 170 -19.10 1.42 -9.11
CA VAL A 170 -19.60 1.30 -7.74
C VAL A 170 -18.90 2.39 -6.91
N ASP A 171 -19.66 3.31 -6.33
CA ASP A 171 -19.14 4.50 -5.64
C ASP A 171 -19.90 4.77 -4.34
N GLY A 172 -19.20 4.73 -3.21
CA GLY A 172 -19.83 5.00 -1.92
C GLY A 172 -20.76 3.88 -1.45
N ALA A 173 -20.46 2.62 -1.78
CA ALA A 173 -21.25 1.48 -1.31
C ALA A 173 -20.84 1.06 0.10
N THR A 174 -21.81 0.67 0.93
CA THR A 174 -21.57 0.00 2.21
C THR A 174 -22.15 -1.41 2.14
N ALA A 175 -21.30 -2.42 2.02
CA ALA A 175 -21.69 -3.82 1.81
C ALA A 175 -21.21 -4.69 2.98
N TYR A 176 -22.11 -5.29 3.75
CA TYR A 176 -21.68 -5.96 4.98
C TYR A 176 -22.58 -7.11 5.48
N ARG A 177 -22.02 -7.98 6.32
CA ARG A 177 -22.69 -9.14 6.94
C ARG A 177 -23.29 -10.10 5.94
N THR A 178 -22.46 -11.02 5.46
CA THR A 178 -22.90 -12.16 4.67
C THR A 178 -22.03 -13.39 4.91
N GLY A 179 -22.63 -14.58 4.91
CA GLY A 179 -21.90 -15.85 4.81
C GLY A 179 -21.53 -16.23 3.37
N GLN A 180 -21.95 -15.44 2.38
CA GLN A 180 -21.69 -15.66 0.96
C GLN A 180 -20.29 -15.20 0.55
N TRP A 181 -19.89 -15.54 -0.69
CA TRP A 181 -18.50 -15.42 -1.10
C TRP A 181 -18.04 -13.98 -1.36
N ARG A 182 -18.87 -13.11 -1.96
CA ARG A 182 -18.42 -11.79 -2.46
C ARG A 182 -18.93 -10.65 -1.60
N GLY A 183 -18.04 -9.72 -1.25
CA GLY A 183 -18.41 -8.38 -0.80
C GLY A 183 -18.89 -7.53 -1.98
N ILE A 184 -17.96 -6.95 -2.72
CA ILE A 184 -18.24 -6.24 -3.98
C ILE A 184 -17.43 -6.87 -5.09
N HIS A 185 -18.10 -7.32 -6.15
CA HIS A 185 -17.47 -7.98 -7.27
C HIS A 185 -17.90 -7.39 -8.61
N VAL A 186 -16.94 -7.15 -9.49
CA VAL A 186 -17.19 -6.90 -10.91
C VAL A 186 -16.44 -7.94 -11.76
N GLY A 187 -17.17 -8.71 -12.55
CA GLY A 187 -16.62 -9.77 -13.41
C GLY A 187 -16.97 -9.56 -14.87
N CYS A 188 -16.00 -9.19 -15.71
CA CYS A 188 -16.29 -8.72 -17.07
C CYS A 188 -16.42 -9.81 -18.15
N ALA A 189 -15.95 -11.02 -17.90
CA ALA A 189 -16.12 -12.16 -18.80
C ALA A 189 -16.36 -13.45 -18.02
N GLY A 190 -17.03 -14.41 -18.67
CA GLY A 190 -17.31 -15.74 -18.09
C GLY A 190 -16.10 -16.70 -18.11
N GLY A 191 -14.96 -16.27 -18.65
CA GLY A 191 -13.75 -17.08 -18.78
C GLY A 191 -12.55 -16.50 -18.03
N HIS A 192 -11.41 -17.16 -18.17
CA HIS A 192 -10.16 -16.84 -17.47
C HIS A 192 -9.28 -15.83 -18.23
N GLN A 193 -9.87 -15.04 -19.12
CA GLN A 193 -9.18 -14.05 -19.96
C GLN A 193 -9.76 -12.66 -19.71
N PRO A 194 -8.93 -11.61 -19.62
CA PRO A 194 -9.43 -10.25 -19.54
C PRO A 194 -10.34 -9.94 -20.73
N ALA A 195 -11.54 -9.43 -20.46
CA ALA A 195 -12.44 -8.93 -21.49
C ALA A 195 -11.82 -7.75 -22.25
N GLY A 196 -12.13 -7.61 -23.53
CA GLY A 196 -11.74 -6.44 -24.34
C GLY A 196 -12.59 -5.19 -24.08
N ASN A 197 -13.18 -5.07 -22.88
CA ASN A 197 -14.06 -3.97 -22.49
C ASN A 197 -13.30 -2.62 -22.52
N GLN A 198 -13.99 -1.55 -22.90
CA GLN A 198 -13.39 -0.22 -23.15
C GLN A 198 -13.87 0.84 -22.15
N GLY A 199 -14.99 0.60 -21.49
CA GLY A 199 -15.58 1.44 -20.47
C GLY A 199 -14.82 1.38 -19.15
N ARG A 200 -15.24 2.25 -18.23
CA ARG A 200 -14.61 2.38 -16.91
C ARG A 200 -15.08 1.25 -16.02
N ILE A 201 -14.16 0.51 -15.40
CA ILE A 201 -14.50 -0.48 -14.36
C ILE A 201 -13.96 0.04 -13.04
N VAL A 202 -14.82 0.60 -12.20
CA VAL A 202 -14.40 1.34 -10.99
C VAL A 202 -15.18 0.85 -9.77
N ILE A 203 -14.45 0.52 -8.70
CA ILE A 203 -14.99 0.35 -7.36
C ILE A 203 -14.27 1.36 -6.46
N ARG A 204 -15.00 2.32 -5.89
CA ARG A 204 -14.38 3.37 -5.07
C ARG A 204 -15.19 3.84 -3.89
N ASN A 205 -14.52 4.48 -2.94
CA ASN A 205 -15.13 5.11 -1.76
C ASN A 205 -16.05 4.17 -0.97
N SER A 206 -15.83 2.86 -1.07
CA SER A 206 -16.75 1.84 -0.55
C SER A 206 -16.17 1.15 0.68
N THR A 207 -17.06 0.67 1.55
CA THR A 207 -16.70 -0.09 2.76
C THR A 207 -17.31 -1.48 2.68
N VAL A 208 -16.49 -2.50 2.89
CA VAL A 208 -16.89 -3.92 2.90
C VAL A 208 -16.47 -4.57 4.20
N HIS A 209 -17.38 -5.24 4.91
CA HIS A 209 -16.99 -5.99 6.10
C HIS A 209 -17.92 -7.15 6.50
N ASP A 210 -17.41 -8.06 7.34
CA ASP A 210 -18.12 -9.26 7.78
C ASP A 210 -18.59 -10.13 6.60
N VAL A 211 -17.64 -10.55 5.77
CA VAL A 211 -17.89 -11.31 4.53
C VAL A 211 -17.30 -12.71 4.62
N GLY A 212 -18.08 -13.72 4.20
CA GLY A 212 -17.65 -15.11 4.17
C GLY A 212 -16.42 -15.34 3.29
N GLY A 213 -16.42 -14.85 2.05
CA GLY A 213 -15.27 -14.96 1.14
C GLY A 213 -14.52 -13.64 0.94
N ASP A 214 -14.30 -13.28 -0.32
CA ASP A 214 -13.54 -12.11 -0.75
C ASP A 214 -14.21 -10.77 -0.42
N GLY A 215 -13.39 -9.77 -0.10
CA GLY A 215 -13.85 -8.39 0.10
C GLY A 215 -14.23 -7.69 -1.20
N ILE A 216 -13.27 -7.09 -1.90
CA ILE A 216 -13.49 -6.29 -3.12
C ILE A 216 -12.68 -6.86 -4.27
N THR A 217 -13.33 -7.15 -5.40
CA THR A 217 -12.70 -7.85 -6.51
C THR A 217 -13.08 -7.31 -7.90
N ILE A 218 -12.10 -7.29 -8.80
CA ILE A 218 -12.31 -7.10 -10.25
C ILE A 218 -11.71 -8.28 -11.00
N TYR A 219 -12.54 -9.06 -11.69
CA TYR A 219 -12.13 -10.27 -12.41
C TYR A 219 -12.33 -10.15 -13.92
N ALA A 220 -11.37 -10.65 -14.69
CA ALA A 220 -11.46 -10.81 -16.13
C ALA A 220 -11.85 -9.51 -16.85
N CYS A 221 -11.38 -8.36 -16.35
CA CYS A 221 -11.68 -7.03 -16.89
C CYS A 221 -10.42 -6.36 -17.44
N SER A 222 -10.62 -5.40 -18.36
CA SER A 222 -9.63 -4.40 -18.74
C SER A 222 -9.96 -3.04 -18.11
N ASN A 223 -8.94 -2.21 -17.87
CA ASN A 223 -9.07 -0.82 -17.36
C ASN A 223 -9.78 -0.73 -15.99
N GLY A 224 -9.40 -1.63 -15.07
CA GLY A 224 -9.96 -1.71 -13.73
C GLY A 224 -9.33 -0.72 -12.74
N LEU A 225 -10.14 -0.14 -11.87
CA LEU A 225 -9.70 0.74 -10.78
C LEU A 225 -10.41 0.39 -9.47
N ILE A 226 -9.65 -0.04 -8.47
CA ILE A 226 -10.12 -0.19 -7.09
C ILE A 226 -9.46 0.93 -6.27
N ASP A 227 -10.24 1.92 -5.85
CA ASP A 227 -9.71 3.18 -5.31
C ASP A 227 -10.39 3.66 -4.02
N ASN A 228 -9.60 4.01 -2.99
CA ASN A 228 -10.12 4.66 -1.78
C ASN A 228 -11.22 3.85 -1.08
N ASN A 229 -11.06 2.53 -1.01
CA ASN A 229 -11.99 1.63 -0.32
C ASN A 229 -11.40 1.13 1.01
N VAL A 230 -12.29 0.64 1.87
CA VAL A 230 -11.92 -0.10 3.08
C VAL A 230 -12.55 -1.50 3.02
N ALA A 231 -11.76 -2.55 3.21
CA ALA A 231 -12.28 -3.92 3.37
C ALA A 231 -11.71 -4.59 4.62
N HIS A 232 -12.56 -5.08 5.52
CA HIS A 232 -12.09 -5.72 6.74
C HIS A 232 -12.98 -6.84 7.27
N ASP A 233 -12.42 -7.73 8.09
CA ASP A 233 -13.14 -8.90 8.60
C ASP A 233 -13.79 -9.71 7.46
N VAL A 234 -12.98 -10.04 6.46
CA VAL A 234 -13.38 -10.83 5.30
C VAL A 234 -12.68 -12.19 5.33
N GLY A 235 -13.18 -13.14 4.55
CA GLY A 235 -12.69 -14.51 4.54
C GLY A 235 -13.15 -15.35 5.72
N LEU A 236 -14.34 -15.06 6.24
CA LEU A 236 -14.93 -15.70 7.43
C LEU A 236 -15.52 -17.11 7.18
N VAL A 237 -15.35 -17.68 5.99
CA VAL A 237 -15.75 -19.08 5.69
C VAL A 237 -15.03 -20.08 6.59
N ALA A 238 -15.71 -21.16 6.97
CA ALA A 238 -15.20 -22.13 7.93
C ALA A 238 -14.27 -23.20 7.32
N SER A 239 -14.33 -23.41 6.01
CA SER A 239 -13.52 -24.41 5.28
C SER A 239 -13.13 -23.90 3.90
N ASP A 240 -12.12 -24.53 3.30
CA ASP A 240 -11.57 -24.21 1.99
C ASP A 240 -12.31 -24.89 0.82
N GLU A 241 -13.47 -25.51 1.07
CA GLU A 241 -14.25 -26.24 0.06
C GLU A 241 -14.65 -25.36 -1.15
N VAL A 242 -14.98 -24.09 -0.90
CA VAL A 242 -15.29 -23.11 -1.97
C VAL A 242 -14.01 -22.46 -2.50
N GLY A 243 -12.98 -22.37 -1.66
CA GLY A 243 -11.66 -21.83 -1.97
C GLY A 243 -11.09 -21.03 -0.82
N THR A 244 -10.02 -20.31 -1.12
CA THR A 244 -9.27 -19.46 -0.19
C THR A 244 -9.48 -17.97 -0.55
N PRO A 245 -10.00 -17.14 0.37
CA PRO A 245 -10.36 -15.74 0.12
C PRO A 245 -9.24 -14.74 0.44
N ASN A 246 -9.40 -13.53 -0.10
CA ASN A 246 -8.54 -12.36 0.09
C ASN A 246 -9.32 -11.05 0.29
N GLY A 247 -8.59 -9.99 0.66
CA GLY A 247 -9.15 -8.67 0.96
C GLY A 247 -9.65 -7.91 -0.27
N ILE A 248 -8.71 -7.34 -1.03
CA ILE A 248 -8.95 -6.42 -2.13
C ILE A 248 -8.01 -6.77 -3.29
N TRP A 249 -8.53 -7.32 -4.38
CA TRP A 249 -7.65 -7.93 -5.37
C TRP A 249 -8.22 -8.04 -6.78
N THR A 250 -7.37 -8.47 -7.72
CA THR A 250 -7.71 -8.56 -9.15
C THR A 250 -7.26 -9.88 -9.74
N TRP A 251 -8.07 -10.44 -10.63
CA TRP A 251 -7.75 -11.69 -11.33
C TRP A 251 -7.96 -11.56 -12.83
N ALA A 252 -7.04 -12.10 -13.63
CA ALA A 252 -7.06 -11.98 -15.09
C ALA A 252 -7.37 -10.55 -15.55
N CYS A 253 -6.73 -9.56 -14.94
CA CYS A 253 -7.03 -8.14 -15.14
C CYS A 253 -5.99 -7.48 -16.05
N ALA A 254 -6.42 -6.66 -17.01
CA ALA A 254 -5.54 -5.92 -17.90
C ALA A 254 -5.59 -4.41 -17.63
N ASP A 255 -4.43 -3.77 -17.46
CA ASP A 255 -4.32 -2.33 -17.25
C ASP A 255 -5.10 -1.87 -15.99
N CYS A 256 -4.92 -2.61 -14.89
CA CYS A 256 -5.68 -2.41 -13.65
C CYS A 256 -4.85 -1.72 -12.56
N THR A 257 -5.50 -0.90 -11.73
CA THR A 257 -4.86 -0.22 -10.60
C THR A 257 -5.66 -0.44 -9.31
N VAL A 258 -4.98 -0.89 -8.26
CA VAL A 258 -5.49 -0.97 -6.89
C VAL A 258 -4.76 0.09 -6.07
N GLN A 259 -5.45 1.14 -5.64
CA GLN A 259 -4.81 2.27 -4.95
C GLN A 259 -5.59 2.94 -3.83
N ARG A 260 -4.87 3.55 -2.88
CA ARG A 260 -5.46 4.31 -1.75
C ARG A 260 -6.44 3.51 -0.91
N ASN A 261 -6.38 2.18 -0.96
CA ASN A 261 -7.27 1.34 -0.17
C ASN A 261 -6.65 1.04 1.20
N GLU A 262 -7.51 0.72 2.15
CA GLU A 262 -7.14 0.12 3.43
C GLU A 262 -7.77 -1.27 3.51
N GLY A 263 -7.00 -2.27 3.92
CA GLY A 263 -7.51 -3.62 4.07
C GLY A 263 -6.90 -4.31 5.27
N TYR A 264 -7.74 -4.93 6.10
CA TYR A 264 -7.25 -5.49 7.35
C TYR A 264 -8.10 -6.61 7.93
N ARG A 265 -7.51 -7.40 8.84
CA ARG A 265 -8.15 -8.58 9.43
C ARG A 265 -8.75 -9.51 8.36
N THR A 266 -8.05 -9.65 7.23
CA THR A 266 -8.36 -10.66 6.23
C THR A 266 -8.00 -12.03 6.78
N ARG A 267 -8.88 -13.01 6.55
CA ARG A 267 -8.74 -14.39 7.00
C ARG A 267 -8.82 -15.37 5.85
N SER A 268 -8.39 -16.59 6.10
CA SER A 268 -8.62 -17.72 5.20
C SER A 268 -8.57 -19.04 5.94
N PRO A 269 -9.40 -20.03 5.57
CA PRO A 269 -9.39 -21.35 6.21
C PRO A 269 -8.12 -22.19 5.94
N ALA A 270 -7.29 -21.85 4.95
CA ALA A 270 -6.13 -22.68 4.58
C ALA A 270 -4.91 -21.96 3.98
N ARG A 271 -5.08 -21.21 2.88
CA ARG A 271 -4.01 -20.48 2.15
C ARG A 271 -4.50 -19.10 1.74
N ASP A 272 -3.65 -18.23 1.22
CA ASP A 272 -3.99 -16.83 0.96
C ASP A 272 -4.15 -16.02 2.24
N GLY A 273 -5.37 -15.55 2.57
CA GLY A 273 -5.64 -14.76 3.76
C GLY A 273 -4.93 -13.40 3.76
N GLY A 274 -4.55 -12.91 2.58
CA GLY A 274 -3.81 -11.68 2.40
C GLY A 274 -4.68 -10.48 2.01
N VAL A 275 -4.08 -9.29 2.08
CA VAL A 275 -4.83 -8.05 1.83
C VAL A 275 -5.01 -7.79 0.35
N TYR A 276 -3.91 -7.73 -0.40
CA TYR A 276 -3.90 -7.40 -1.82
C TYR A 276 -3.23 -8.51 -2.63
N ASP A 277 -3.71 -8.76 -3.84
CA ASP A 277 -2.95 -9.54 -4.81
C ASP A 277 -3.13 -9.02 -6.25
N ILE A 278 -2.13 -9.37 -7.06
CA ILE A 278 -2.21 -9.40 -8.51
C ILE A 278 -2.24 -10.88 -8.89
N ASP A 279 -3.44 -11.42 -9.03
CA ASP A 279 -3.60 -12.83 -9.36
C ASP A 279 -3.31 -13.11 -10.85
N TRP A 280 -3.29 -14.38 -11.19
CA TRP A 280 -2.69 -14.88 -12.42
C TRP A 280 -3.40 -14.42 -13.70
N ASN A 281 -2.64 -14.44 -14.81
CA ASN A 281 -3.06 -13.92 -16.13
C ASN A 281 -3.38 -12.42 -16.14
N SER A 282 -2.93 -11.68 -15.13
CA SER A 282 -3.02 -10.22 -15.11
C SER A 282 -1.87 -9.59 -15.90
N ARG A 283 -2.13 -8.43 -16.52
CA ARG A 283 -1.15 -7.69 -17.32
C ARG A 283 -1.23 -6.19 -17.05
N ASN A 284 -0.08 -5.54 -16.87
CA ASN A 284 0.00 -4.11 -16.58
C ASN A 284 -0.78 -3.70 -15.32
N THR A 285 -0.72 -4.52 -14.27
CA THR A 285 -1.45 -4.27 -13.01
C THR A 285 -0.55 -3.58 -11.99
N THR A 286 -1.08 -2.54 -11.33
CA THR A 286 -0.37 -1.77 -10.30
C THR A 286 -1.12 -1.81 -8.96
N VAL A 287 -0.43 -2.19 -7.89
CA VAL A 287 -0.89 -2.04 -6.50
C VAL A 287 -0.06 -0.95 -5.83
N GLN A 288 -0.69 0.19 -5.48
CA GLN A 288 0.03 1.36 -4.97
C GLN A 288 -0.71 2.19 -3.92
N TYR A 289 0.03 2.83 -3.01
CA TYR A 289 -0.55 3.75 -2.03
C TYR A 289 -1.59 3.11 -1.10
N ASN A 290 -1.52 1.79 -0.89
CA ASN A 290 -2.46 1.08 -0.03
C ASN A 290 -1.87 0.83 1.36
N TYR A 291 -2.75 0.64 2.35
CA TYR A 291 -2.39 0.29 3.72
C TYR A 291 -3.01 -1.07 4.08
N GLY A 292 -2.17 -2.10 4.18
CA GLY A 292 -2.59 -3.46 4.49
C GLY A 292 -2.07 -3.91 5.84
N HIS A 293 -2.97 -4.29 6.77
CA HIS A 293 -2.54 -4.66 8.11
C HIS A 293 -3.36 -5.77 8.79
N ASP A 294 -2.76 -6.42 9.79
CA ASP A 294 -3.43 -7.43 10.62
C ASP A 294 -4.04 -8.62 9.84
N ALA A 295 -3.55 -8.90 8.62
CA ALA A 295 -4.01 -10.04 7.84
C ALA A 295 -3.42 -11.36 8.36
N GLU A 296 -4.16 -12.45 8.23
CA GLU A 296 -3.67 -13.79 8.57
C GLU A 296 -2.47 -14.20 7.70
N GLY A 297 -2.50 -13.82 6.42
CA GLY A 297 -1.45 -14.07 5.43
C GLY A 297 -0.57 -12.85 5.13
N TYR A 298 -0.51 -12.43 3.87
CA TYR A 298 0.39 -11.39 3.35
C TYR A 298 -0.27 -10.01 3.21
N CYS A 299 0.52 -8.94 3.10
CA CYS A 299 0.03 -7.64 2.64
C CYS A 299 -0.22 -7.66 1.12
N VAL A 300 0.78 -8.01 0.31
CA VAL A 300 0.66 -8.01 -1.16
C VAL A 300 1.25 -9.28 -1.76
N ALA A 301 0.54 -9.90 -2.69
CA ALA A 301 1.06 -10.99 -3.51
C ALA A 301 1.03 -10.71 -5.02
N VAL A 302 1.89 -11.41 -5.77
CA VAL A 302 1.80 -11.50 -7.24
C VAL A 302 1.93 -12.96 -7.66
N PHE A 303 0.93 -13.44 -8.40
CA PHE A 303 0.79 -14.86 -8.73
C PHE A 303 0.82 -15.13 -10.22
N GLY A 304 1.21 -16.37 -10.57
CA GLY A 304 1.11 -16.93 -11.92
C GLY A 304 0.74 -18.41 -11.86
N ALA A 305 -0.28 -18.83 -12.61
CA ALA A 305 -0.79 -20.20 -12.58
C ALA A 305 -1.22 -20.71 -13.96
N TRP A 306 -1.61 -21.98 -14.05
CA TRP A 306 -2.29 -22.59 -15.21
C TRP A 306 -1.58 -22.42 -16.56
N GLY A 307 -0.25 -22.46 -16.58
CA GLY A 307 0.55 -22.24 -17.79
C GLY A 307 0.52 -20.81 -18.32
N LEU A 308 -0.22 -19.91 -17.67
CA LEU A 308 -0.39 -18.51 -18.07
C LEU A 308 0.69 -17.62 -17.46
N THR A 309 0.92 -16.47 -18.10
CA THR A 309 1.93 -15.51 -17.65
C THR A 309 1.28 -14.25 -17.13
N THR A 310 1.55 -13.93 -15.86
CA THR A 310 1.26 -12.61 -15.29
C THR A 310 2.40 -11.67 -15.63
N SER A 311 2.08 -10.50 -16.17
CA SER A 311 3.11 -9.64 -16.77
C SER A 311 3.03 -8.17 -16.39
N ASN A 312 4.20 -7.53 -16.30
CA ASN A 312 4.37 -6.12 -15.99
C ASN A 312 3.62 -5.67 -14.72
N SER A 313 3.76 -6.44 -13.65
CA SER A 313 3.19 -6.12 -12.34
C SER A 313 4.04 -5.07 -11.61
N VAL A 314 3.39 -4.11 -10.97
CA VAL A 314 4.04 -3.08 -10.15
C VAL A 314 3.43 -3.06 -8.76
N VAL A 315 4.27 -3.15 -7.73
CA VAL A 315 3.87 -3.01 -6.32
C VAL A 315 4.70 -1.88 -5.71
N ARG A 316 4.09 -0.74 -5.40
CA ARG A 316 4.86 0.43 -4.94
C ARG A 316 4.17 1.34 -3.95
N TYR A 317 4.94 1.99 -3.07
CA TYR A 317 4.42 2.95 -2.10
C TYR A 317 3.26 2.41 -1.26
N ASN A 318 3.22 1.11 -1.00
CA ASN A 318 2.29 0.53 -0.05
C ASN A 318 2.93 0.53 1.35
N VAL A 319 2.10 0.65 2.37
CA VAL A 319 2.46 0.47 3.76
C VAL A 319 1.84 -0.84 4.24
N CYS A 320 2.67 -1.74 4.76
CA CYS A 320 2.27 -3.04 5.24
C CYS A 320 2.66 -3.17 6.71
N GLU A 321 1.72 -3.53 7.56
CA GLU A 321 1.93 -3.59 9.01
C GLU A 321 1.33 -4.87 9.61
N ASN A 322 2.09 -5.56 10.46
CA ASN A 322 1.55 -6.57 11.37
C ASN A 322 0.74 -7.69 10.67
N ASN A 323 1.07 -8.05 9.44
CA ASN A 323 0.46 -9.20 8.75
C ASN A 323 1.12 -10.52 9.19
N GLY A 324 0.66 -11.65 8.64
CA GLY A 324 1.09 -12.99 9.05
C GLY A 324 0.57 -13.34 10.43
N ARG A 325 -0.70 -13.01 10.73
CA ARG A 325 -1.34 -13.26 12.04
C ARG A 325 -1.69 -14.72 12.28
N ASP A 326 -1.78 -15.52 11.22
CA ASP A 326 -1.91 -16.97 11.34
C ASP A 326 -0.52 -17.62 11.15
N PRO A 327 0.02 -18.36 12.15
CA PRO A 327 1.31 -19.03 12.02
C PRO A 327 1.34 -20.06 10.87
N SER A 328 0.19 -20.61 10.47
CA SER A 328 0.07 -21.55 9.34
C SER A 328 0.16 -20.86 7.98
N GLN A 329 -0.04 -19.54 7.92
CA GLN A 329 -0.04 -18.72 6.69
C GLN A 329 1.14 -17.74 6.63
N ALA A 330 1.77 -17.43 7.76
CA ALA A 330 2.92 -16.53 7.87
C ALA A 330 4.12 -16.94 7.00
N PHE A 331 4.22 -18.20 6.59
CA PHE A 331 5.28 -18.68 5.68
C PHE A 331 5.28 -17.96 4.33
N GLN A 332 4.15 -17.38 3.92
CA GLN A 332 3.95 -16.60 2.70
C GLN A 332 4.71 -15.26 2.72
N GLY A 333 5.10 -14.76 3.90
CA GLY A 333 5.72 -13.45 4.07
C GLY A 333 4.72 -12.30 3.94
N ASP A 334 5.21 -11.06 3.97
CA ASP A 334 4.38 -9.86 3.81
C ASP A 334 4.25 -9.45 2.34
N ILE A 335 5.30 -9.71 1.58
CA ILE A 335 5.35 -9.60 0.13
C ILE A 335 5.61 -10.99 -0.44
N TYR A 336 4.63 -11.54 -1.15
CA TYR A 336 4.64 -12.92 -1.61
C TYR A 336 4.68 -13.03 -3.14
N LEU A 337 5.65 -13.78 -3.67
CA LEU A 337 5.70 -14.18 -5.07
C LEU A 337 5.59 -15.70 -5.15
N ALA A 338 4.63 -16.18 -5.94
CA ALA A 338 4.46 -17.60 -6.18
C ALA A 338 3.97 -17.91 -7.59
N THR A 339 4.40 -19.07 -8.08
CA THR A 339 3.81 -19.68 -9.28
C THR A 339 3.57 -21.15 -9.05
N TRP A 340 2.52 -21.68 -9.66
CA TRP A 340 2.20 -23.10 -9.65
C TRP A 340 1.59 -23.51 -11.00
N GLU A 341 1.38 -24.82 -11.23
CA GLU A 341 0.71 -25.33 -12.44
C GLU A 341 1.30 -24.79 -13.76
N GLY A 342 2.64 -24.62 -13.80
CA GLY A 342 3.34 -24.10 -14.98
C GLY A 342 3.15 -22.60 -15.26
N GLY A 343 2.51 -21.86 -14.36
CA GLY A 343 2.38 -20.41 -14.43
C GLY A 343 3.72 -19.68 -14.33
N ARG A 344 3.75 -18.44 -14.83
CA ARG A 344 4.98 -17.65 -14.93
C ARG A 344 4.74 -16.18 -14.59
N LEU A 345 5.80 -15.50 -14.15
CA LEU A 345 5.85 -14.04 -14.03
C LEU A 345 6.82 -13.44 -15.07
N ASP A 346 6.40 -12.44 -15.84
CA ASP A 346 7.27 -11.68 -16.76
C ASP A 346 7.17 -10.17 -16.52
N GLY A 347 8.16 -9.63 -15.80
CA GLY A 347 8.18 -8.23 -15.40
C GLY A 347 7.45 -8.02 -14.08
N VAL A 348 8.20 -7.87 -13.00
CA VAL A 348 7.69 -7.64 -11.64
C VAL A 348 8.57 -6.59 -10.98
N ARG A 349 8.00 -5.42 -10.68
CA ARG A 349 8.73 -4.31 -10.06
C ARG A 349 8.11 -4.02 -8.70
N ILE A 350 8.81 -4.41 -7.65
CA ILE A 350 8.39 -4.19 -6.26
C ILE A 350 9.32 -3.12 -5.67
N HIS A 351 8.82 -1.91 -5.48
CA HIS A 351 9.68 -0.82 -5.03
C HIS A 351 9.04 0.22 -4.14
N ASN A 352 9.83 0.87 -3.29
CA ASN A 352 9.36 1.95 -2.42
C ASN A 352 8.18 1.56 -1.51
N ASN A 353 8.07 0.28 -1.12
CA ASN A 353 7.10 -0.13 -0.09
C ASN A 353 7.73 -0.01 1.30
N THR A 354 6.91 0.19 2.33
CA THR A 354 7.32 0.15 3.74
C THR A 354 6.61 -0.98 4.45
N VAL A 355 7.40 -1.88 5.03
CA VAL A 355 6.94 -3.12 5.66
C VAL A 355 7.39 -3.10 7.12
N ASP A 356 6.44 -3.18 8.05
CA ASP A 356 6.66 -3.44 9.48
C ASP A 356 6.19 -4.85 9.82
N TRP A 357 7.11 -5.79 9.69
CA TRP A 357 6.87 -7.22 9.73
C TRP A 357 6.95 -7.78 11.16
N ASP A 358 5.84 -8.34 11.63
CA ASP A 358 5.70 -8.92 12.98
C ASP A 358 4.91 -10.23 12.97
N PRO A 359 5.31 -11.26 12.20
CA PRO A 359 4.47 -12.44 11.98
C PRO A 359 4.36 -13.34 13.22
N ALA A 360 3.33 -14.20 13.23
CA ALA A 360 2.99 -15.06 14.37
C ALA A 360 3.93 -16.27 14.43
N ALA A 361 4.55 -16.59 13.30
CA ALA A 361 5.66 -17.52 13.17
C ALA A 361 6.82 -16.85 12.42
N SER A 362 8.05 -17.15 12.83
CA SER A 362 9.26 -16.53 12.26
C SER A 362 9.47 -16.91 10.79
N HIS A 363 9.13 -16.00 9.90
CA HIS A 363 9.25 -16.12 8.45
C HIS A 363 9.74 -14.79 7.83
N PRO A 364 10.21 -14.78 6.57
CA PRO A 364 10.76 -13.58 5.95
C PRO A 364 9.67 -12.62 5.49
N ALA A 365 9.97 -11.33 5.50
CA ALA A 365 9.08 -10.30 4.98
C ALA A 365 8.88 -10.43 3.45
N LEU A 366 9.94 -10.77 2.71
CA LEU A 366 9.86 -11.14 1.29
C LEU A 366 9.99 -12.64 1.10
N ARG A 367 8.99 -13.28 0.49
CA ARG A 367 9.04 -14.70 0.10
C ARG A 367 8.93 -14.84 -1.41
N ASN A 368 9.96 -15.42 -2.03
CA ASN A 368 10.03 -15.71 -3.45
C ASN A 368 10.88 -16.97 -3.72
N ARG A 369 10.37 -18.19 -3.44
CA ARG A 369 11.14 -19.44 -3.65
C ARG A 369 10.64 -20.27 -4.82
N GLY A 370 9.33 -20.40 -4.98
CA GLY A 370 8.69 -21.25 -6.00
C GLY A 370 8.33 -20.53 -7.30
N THR A 371 8.85 -19.33 -7.53
CA THR A 371 8.45 -18.49 -8.67
C THR A 371 9.25 -18.82 -9.92
N THR A 372 8.55 -19.14 -10.99
CA THR A 372 9.11 -19.24 -12.34
C THR A 372 8.96 -17.91 -13.04
N PHE A 373 10.08 -17.33 -13.46
CA PHE A 373 10.07 -16.12 -14.27
C PHE A 373 10.31 -16.44 -15.74
N SER A 374 9.72 -15.65 -16.63
CA SER A 374 9.95 -15.69 -18.08
C SER A 374 10.24 -14.32 -18.65
N GLY A 375 10.50 -14.26 -19.96
CA GLY A 375 10.72 -13.01 -20.68
C GLY A 375 11.96 -12.23 -20.23
N THR A 376 12.08 -11.01 -20.76
CA THR A 376 13.23 -10.11 -20.54
C THR A 376 12.85 -8.85 -19.75
N ARG A 377 11.59 -8.70 -19.34
CA ARG A 377 11.17 -7.52 -18.58
C ARG A 377 11.84 -7.50 -17.20
N PRO A 378 12.09 -6.30 -16.63
CA PRO A 378 12.74 -6.19 -15.34
C PRO A 378 11.99 -6.92 -14.22
N ARG A 379 12.73 -7.69 -13.43
CA ARG A 379 12.25 -8.38 -12.22
C ARG A 379 13.09 -7.91 -11.03
N VAL A 380 12.58 -6.94 -10.27
CA VAL A 380 13.36 -6.21 -9.27
C VAL A 380 12.59 -5.99 -7.97
N PHE A 381 13.32 -6.06 -6.86
CA PHE A 381 12.89 -5.67 -5.52
C PHE A 381 13.83 -4.57 -5.01
N VAL A 382 13.41 -3.31 -5.13
CA VAL A 382 14.32 -2.15 -5.01
C VAL A 382 13.72 -1.03 -4.16
N ASN A 383 14.53 -0.29 -3.40
CA ASN A 383 14.06 0.86 -2.59
C ASN A 383 12.98 0.51 -1.53
N ASN A 384 12.84 -0.75 -1.13
CA ASN A 384 11.88 -1.10 -0.08
C ASN A 384 12.51 -0.90 1.30
N LEU A 385 11.68 -0.51 2.26
CA LEU A 385 12.02 -0.40 3.68
C LEU A 385 11.38 -1.57 4.42
N ILE A 386 12.19 -2.47 4.95
CA ILE A 386 11.73 -3.61 5.77
C ILE A 386 12.24 -3.41 7.20
N ARG A 387 11.31 -3.12 8.11
CA ARG A 387 11.51 -3.27 9.55
C ARG A 387 10.89 -4.60 9.97
N SER A 388 11.62 -5.42 10.70
CA SER A 388 11.15 -6.76 11.13
C SER A 388 11.41 -7.00 12.61
N ARG A 389 10.51 -7.72 13.30
CA ARG A 389 10.75 -8.25 14.65
C ARG A 389 11.36 -9.65 14.64
N VAL A 390 11.26 -10.36 13.51
CA VAL A 390 11.81 -11.71 13.32
C VAL A 390 13.15 -11.69 12.57
N PRO A 391 14.01 -12.70 12.76
CA PRO A 391 15.38 -12.68 12.24
C PRO A 391 15.47 -12.83 10.72
N GLU A 392 14.55 -13.53 10.07
CA GLU A 392 14.60 -13.72 8.62
C GLU A 392 14.06 -12.46 7.92
N MET A 393 14.90 -11.77 7.14
CA MET A 393 14.50 -10.56 6.42
C MET A 393 13.86 -10.90 5.08
N ILE A 394 14.56 -11.71 4.29
CA ILE A 394 14.16 -12.08 2.93
C ILE A 394 14.53 -13.53 2.62
N SER A 395 13.74 -14.16 1.76
CA SER A 395 14.01 -15.46 1.16
C SER A 395 13.61 -15.46 -0.31
N SER A 396 14.59 -15.30 -1.21
CA SER A 396 14.37 -15.24 -2.66
C SER A 396 15.18 -16.29 -3.43
N ASN A 397 14.67 -16.70 -4.59
CA ASN A 397 15.46 -17.38 -5.62
C ASN A 397 16.44 -16.40 -6.28
N ALA A 398 17.34 -16.92 -7.12
CA ALA A 398 18.38 -16.13 -7.77
C ALA A 398 17.89 -15.28 -8.98
N ALA A 399 16.60 -15.36 -9.31
CA ALA A 399 16.07 -14.71 -10.50
C ALA A 399 15.61 -13.27 -10.24
N LEU A 400 15.16 -12.94 -9.02
CA LEU A 400 14.73 -11.59 -8.66
C LEU A 400 15.93 -10.76 -8.23
N ALA A 401 16.21 -9.64 -8.90
CA ALA A 401 17.31 -8.76 -8.50
C ALA A 401 16.91 -7.88 -7.32
N LEU A 402 17.76 -7.77 -6.31
CA LEU A 402 17.54 -6.91 -5.13
C LEU A 402 18.59 -5.80 -5.09
N ASP A 403 18.16 -4.55 -4.92
CA ASP A 403 19.10 -3.45 -4.66
C ASP A 403 18.48 -2.26 -3.91
N HIS A 404 19.32 -1.42 -3.29
CA HIS A 404 18.90 -0.19 -2.60
C HIS A 404 17.81 -0.40 -1.53
N ASN A 405 17.64 -1.60 -0.97
CA ASN A 405 16.69 -1.83 0.11
C ASN A 405 17.28 -1.44 1.48
N LEU A 406 16.42 -0.99 2.39
CA LEU A 406 16.77 -0.70 3.78
C LEU A 406 16.15 -1.75 4.69
N TYR A 407 16.98 -2.51 5.39
CA TYR A 407 16.56 -3.55 6.32
C TYR A 407 16.85 -3.14 7.76
N TRP A 408 15.98 -3.50 8.69
CA TRP A 408 16.23 -3.31 10.12
C TRP A 408 15.51 -4.36 10.94
N ARG A 409 16.25 -5.10 11.77
CA ARG A 409 15.63 -5.90 12.83
C ARG A 409 15.45 -5.03 14.05
N THR A 410 14.27 -5.06 14.67
CA THR A 410 14.08 -4.44 15.98
C THR A 410 15.04 -5.09 16.98
N GLY A 411 15.83 -4.28 17.69
CA GLY A 411 16.94 -4.73 18.54
C GLY A 411 18.30 -4.83 17.83
N GLY A 412 18.37 -4.64 16.51
CA GLY A 412 19.59 -4.41 15.74
C GLY A 412 20.48 -5.63 15.44
N GLU A 413 20.37 -6.73 16.19
CA GLU A 413 21.26 -7.89 16.04
C GLU A 413 20.53 -9.15 15.55
N GLY A 414 21.25 -10.15 15.01
CA GLY A 414 20.69 -11.47 14.69
C GLY A 414 19.68 -11.49 13.53
N ALA A 415 20.01 -10.87 12.39
CA ALA A 415 19.21 -10.93 11.17
C ALA A 415 19.82 -11.90 10.13
N SER A 416 19.01 -12.36 9.19
CA SER A 416 19.43 -13.32 8.16
C SER A 416 18.76 -13.06 6.81
N TRP A 417 19.47 -13.43 5.75
CA TRP A 417 19.05 -13.29 4.36
C TRP A 417 19.25 -14.61 3.65
N SER A 418 18.27 -15.03 2.84
CA SER A 418 18.40 -16.23 2.02
C SER A 418 18.20 -15.88 0.54
N TYR A 419 19.17 -16.20 -0.31
CA TYR A 419 19.14 -15.85 -1.73
C TYR A 419 19.81 -16.94 -2.57
N GLY A 420 19.17 -17.35 -3.67
CA GLY A 420 19.77 -18.29 -4.63
C GLY A 420 20.04 -19.72 -4.11
N GLY A 421 19.60 -20.04 -2.89
CA GLY A 421 19.87 -21.34 -2.25
C GLY A 421 20.68 -21.19 -0.97
N ASP A 422 21.51 -20.15 -0.91
CA ASP A 422 22.37 -19.85 0.23
C ASP A 422 21.65 -19.02 1.30
N ARG A 423 22.26 -19.00 2.49
CA ARG A 423 21.79 -18.25 3.67
C ARG A 423 22.96 -17.60 4.39
N TRP A 424 22.77 -16.34 4.79
CA TRP A 424 23.76 -15.56 5.54
C TRP A 424 23.16 -15.01 6.82
N SER A 425 23.98 -14.94 7.87
CA SER A 425 23.63 -14.41 9.21
C SER A 425 24.04 -12.95 9.43
N SER A 426 24.51 -12.26 8.38
CA SER A 426 24.79 -10.84 8.41
C SER A 426 24.58 -10.20 7.04
N PHE A 427 24.22 -8.92 7.04
CA PHE A 427 23.98 -8.17 5.80
C PHE A 427 25.26 -7.99 4.97
N ALA A 428 26.41 -7.81 5.62
CA ALA A 428 27.69 -7.70 4.95
C ALA A 428 28.06 -9.00 4.22
N ALA A 429 27.89 -10.16 4.87
CA ALA A 429 28.13 -11.46 4.25
C ALA A 429 27.15 -11.75 3.11
N TYR A 430 25.86 -11.39 3.29
CA TYR A 430 24.86 -11.47 2.23
C TYR A 430 25.26 -10.65 0.99
N ARG A 431 25.63 -9.38 1.17
CA ARG A 431 26.06 -8.52 0.04
C ARG A 431 27.29 -9.07 -0.67
N ALA A 432 28.30 -9.50 0.10
CA ALA A 432 29.53 -10.04 -0.46
C ALA A 432 29.30 -11.38 -1.19
N GLY A 433 28.52 -12.29 -0.60
CA GLY A 433 28.30 -13.63 -1.13
C GLY A 433 27.29 -13.69 -2.28
N SER A 434 26.20 -12.94 -2.21
CA SER A 434 25.15 -12.94 -3.24
C SER A 434 25.38 -11.93 -4.37
N GLY A 435 26.18 -10.89 -4.11
CA GLY A 435 26.34 -9.73 -5.00
C GLY A 435 25.10 -8.83 -5.14
N GLN A 436 24.02 -9.12 -4.39
CA GLN A 436 22.78 -8.33 -4.33
C GLN A 436 22.86 -7.20 -3.29
N ASP A 437 21.92 -6.26 -3.33
CA ASP A 437 21.83 -5.13 -2.40
C ASP A 437 23.15 -4.38 -2.25
N ARG A 438 23.86 -4.16 -3.37
CA ARG A 438 25.13 -3.43 -3.41
C ARG A 438 24.99 -2.03 -2.81
N SER A 439 23.85 -1.38 -3.02
CA SER A 439 23.51 -0.08 -2.43
C SER A 439 22.52 -0.18 -1.28
N GLY A 440 22.15 -1.40 -0.87
CA GLY A 440 21.27 -1.64 0.27
C GLY A 440 21.96 -1.36 1.61
N ARG A 441 21.16 -1.26 2.67
CA ARG A 441 21.63 -0.89 4.03
C ARG A 441 20.94 -1.74 5.09
N TYR A 442 21.65 -2.01 6.18
CA TYR A 442 21.10 -2.60 7.39
C TYR A 442 21.30 -1.63 8.56
N THR A 443 20.29 -0.82 8.88
CA THR A 443 20.34 0.22 9.91
C THR A 443 18.93 0.71 10.22
N SER A 444 18.74 1.34 11.39
CA SER A 444 17.44 1.85 11.82
C SER A 444 16.87 2.86 10.81
N PRO A 445 15.62 2.70 10.36
CA PRO A 445 14.99 3.63 9.44
C PRO A 445 14.60 4.97 10.06
N ARG A 446 14.65 5.11 11.40
CA ARG A 446 14.24 6.32 12.14
C ARG A 446 12.84 6.79 11.73
N LEU A 447 11.83 5.96 11.96
CA LEU A 447 10.41 6.27 11.70
C LEU A 447 9.80 7.14 12.81
N LEU A 448 8.71 7.85 12.53
CA LEU A 448 7.99 8.69 13.50
C LEU A 448 7.46 7.90 14.70
N GLY A 449 6.98 6.69 14.49
CA GLY A 449 6.43 5.86 15.54
C GLY A 449 6.56 4.37 15.23
N THR A 450 5.79 3.57 15.97
CA THR A 450 5.70 2.13 15.81
C THR A 450 4.24 1.74 15.64
N GLY A 451 3.81 1.57 14.39
CA GLY A 451 2.54 0.96 14.04
C GLY A 451 1.26 1.69 14.49
N GLY A 452 0.12 1.07 14.21
CA GLY A 452 -1.23 1.46 14.59
C GLY A 452 -1.92 2.43 13.64
N VAL A 453 -1.16 3.15 12.81
CA VAL A 453 -1.63 4.02 11.73
C VAL A 453 -0.52 4.19 10.69
N ALA A 454 -0.89 4.37 9.42
CA ALA A 454 0.08 4.57 8.34
C ALA A 454 1.03 5.78 8.58
N ASP A 455 0.55 6.82 9.25
CA ASP A 455 1.35 8.02 9.59
C ASP A 455 2.56 7.73 10.50
N ALA A 456 2.54 6.64 11.27
CA ALA A 456 3.67 6.23 12.10
C ALA A 456 4.92 5.88 11.27
N PHE A 457 4.73 5.53 9.98
CA PHE A 457 5.79 5.10 9.06
C PHE A 457 6.44 6.24 8.28
N ARG A 458 6.13 7.50 8.59
CA ARG A 458 6.89 8.63 8.03
C ARG A 458 8.31 8.65 8.60
N LEU A 459 9.26 9.02 7.74
CA LEU A 459 10.67 9.19 8.10
C LEU A 459 10.89 10.40 9.03
N ARG A 460 11.76 10.26 10.03
CA ARG A 460 12.30 11.36 10.83
C ARG A 460 13.49 12.02 10.12
N GLU A 461 13.79 13.25 10.56
CA GLU A 461 15.01 13.97 10.18
C GLU A 461 16.25 13.09 10.47
N GLY A 462 17.20 13.03 9.52
CA GLY A 462 18.39 12.20 9.64
C GLY A 462 18.17 10.70 9.40
N SER A 463 16.99 10.27 8.91
CA SER A 463 16.78 8.90 8.47
C SER A 463 17.77 8.50 7.36
N PRO A 464 18.37 7.30 7.41
CA PRO A 464 19.26 6.80 6.36
C PRO A 464 18.52 6.42 5.07
N ALA A 465 17.18 6.46 5.05
CA ALA A 465 16.38 6.30 3.84
C ALA A 465 16.38 7.56 2.96
N VAL A 466 16.62 8.74 3.54
CA VAL A 466 16.41 10.04 2.88
C VAL A 466 17.39 10.27 1.73
N GLY A 467 16.87 10.45 0.52
CA GLY A 467 17.61 10.73 -0.71
C GLY A 467 18.59 9.64 -1.12
N THR A 468 18.29 8.38 -0.78
CA THR A 468 19.19 7.24 -1.03
C THR A 468 18.58 6.14 -1.89
N ALA A 469 17.36 6.32 -2.38
CA ALA A 469 16.73 5.39 -3.32
C ALA A 469 17.36 5.49 -4.71
N ALA A 470 17.32 4.39 -5.45
CA ALA A 470 17.56 4.39 -6.89
C ALA A 470 16.41 5.10 -7.62
N THR A 471 16.76 5.90 -8.63
CA THR A 471 15.78 6.44 -9.58
C THR A 471 15.41 5.37 -10.60
N LEU A 472 14.14 4.99 -10.64
CA LEU A 472 13.60 3.99 -11.57
C LEU A 472 12.68 4.65 -12.60
N SER A 473 12.57 4.04 -13.79
CA SER A 473 11.55 4.45 -14.75
C SER A 473 10.15 4.08 -14.26
N GLY A 474 9.22 5.01 -14.42
CA GLY A 474 7.82 4.78 -14.04
C GLY A 474 7.62 4.60 -12.54
N MET A 475 8.29 5.39 -11.69
CA MET A 475 8.02 5.46 -10.24
C MET A 475 6.69 6.17 -9.90
N GLY A 476 6.07 6.86 -10.85
CA GLY A 476 4.93 7.73 -10.56
C GLY A 476 5.41 9.12 -10.12
N SER A 477 4.47 9.98 -9.75
CA SER A 477 4.75 11.38 -9.40
C SER A 477 4.56 11.68 -7.91
N ARG A 478 4.05 10.73 -7.12
CA ARG A 478 3.79 10.90 -5.69
C ARG A 478 4.09 9.65 -4.86
N ASP A 479 4.34 9.86 -3.57
CA ASP A 479 4.47 8.81 -2.56
C ASP A 479 3.10 8.41 -1.95
N TYR A 480 3.08 7.56 -0.92
CA TYR A 480 1.86 7.17 -0.19
C TYR A 480 1.13 8.37 0.41
N PHE A 481 1.88 9.34 0.95
CA PHE A 481 1.34 10.51 1.65
C PHE A 481 0.96 11.67 0.70
N GLY A 482 1.06 11.46 -0.62
CA GLY A 482 0.71 12.43 -1.65
C GLY A 482 1.79 13.49 -1.92
N HIS A 483 2.98 13.38 -1.35
CA HIS A 483 4.11 14.26 -1.65
C HIS A 483 4.67 14.00 -3.05
N ARG A 484 5.19 15.03 -3.72
CA ARG A 484 5.76 14.91 -5.08
C ARG A 484 7.11 14.20 -5.07
N LEU A 485 7.40 13.42 -6.11
CA LEU A 485 8.66 12.69 -6.26
C LEU A 485 9.59 13.26 -7.35
N PRO A 486 10.91 13.36 -7.10
CA PRO A 486 11.50 13.51 -5.77
C PRO A 486 11.25 14.94 -5.24
N ARG A 487 11.22 15.12 -3.91
CA ARG A 487 11.16 16.48 -3.31
C ARG A 487 12.53 17.16 -3.32
N HIS A 488 13.58 16.36 -3.24
CA HIS A 488 14.98 16.75 -3.29
C HIS A 488 15.67 16.01 -4.44
N GLY A 489 17.01 15.96 -4.48
CA GLY A 489 17.74 15.40 -5.63
C GLY A 489 17.38 13.95 -5.99
N ALA A 490 17.34 13.03 -5.02
CA ALA A 490 16.98 11.62 -5.21
C ALA A 490 15.79 11.26 -4.31
N PRO A 491 14.95 10.26 -4.68
CA PRO A 491 13.85 9.82 -3.84
C PRO A 491 14.31 9.17 -2.53
N ASP A 492 13.38 9.05 -1.60
CA ASP A 492 13.57 8.32 -0.34
C ASP A 492 13.28 6.82 -0.51
N ILE A 493 13.97 5.98 0.27
CA ILE A 493 13.64 4.54 0.40
C ILE A 493 12.34 4.40 1.20
N GLY A 494 11.45 3.50 0.77
CA GLY A 494 10.16 3.28 1.41
C GLY A 494 9.03 4.14 0.83
N ALA A 495 7.90 4.17 1.55
CA ALA A 495 6.62 4.70 1.07
C ALA A 495 6.45 6.22 1.29
N HIS A 496 7.38 6.85 2.02
CA HIS A 496 7.35 8.27 2.36
C HIS A 496 8.50 9.03 1.73
N GLU A 497 8.16 10.05 0.94
CA GLU A 497 9.06 11.09 0.46
C GLU A 497 9.08 12.24 1.47
N SER A 498 10.16 12.32 2.23
CA SER A 498 10.31 13.24 3.36
C SER A 498 10.61 14.67 2.91
N PRO A 499 10.40 15.66 3.80
CA PRO A 499 10.82 17.03 3.55
C PRO A 499 12.33 17.24 3.70
N TYR A 500 13.10 16.22 4.09
CA TYR A 500 14.49 16.39 4.51
C TYR A 500 15.44 16.20 3.33
N ALA A 501 16.54 16.97 3.33
CA ALA A 501 17.61 16.76 2.37
C ALA A 501 18.50 15.59 2.82
N ARG A 502 19.13 14.93 1.85
CA ARG A 502 20.07 13.84 2.11
C ARG A 502 21.26 14.33 2.95
N ASN A 503 21.57 13.63 4.02
CA ASN A 503 22.85 13.79 4.70
C ASN A 503 23.97 13.21 3.84
N VAL A 504 24.93 14.04 3.45
CA VAL A 504 26.04 13.59 2.60
C VAL A 504 27.14 12.89 3.37
N LEU A 505 27.18 12.97 4.71
CA LEU A 505 28.24 12.39 5.54
C LEU A 505 28.17 10.85 5.61
N ALA A 506 29.34 10.22 5.75
CA ALA A 506 29.45 8.78 6.03
C ALA A 506 29.41 8.56 7.54
N ASN A 507 28.85 7.44 7.99
CA ASN A 507 28.76 7.09 9.41
C ASN A 507 28.37 8.28 10.33
N PRO A 508 27.30 9.04 10.00
CA PRO A 508 27.01 10.31 10.69
C PRO A 508 26.64 10.16 12.16
N GLY A 509 26.15 8.98 12.55
CA GLY A 509 25.82 8.62 13.91
C GLY A 509 26.76 7.59 14.54
N PHE A 510 27.94 7.34 13.95
CA PHE A 510 28.95 6.41 14.51
C PHE A 510 28.47 4.96 14.72
N GLU A 511 27.41 4.55 14.02
CA GLU A 511 26.76 3.25 14.16
C GLU A 511 27.46 2.11 13.40
N VAL A 512 28.33 2.43 12.43
CA VAL A 512 28.95 1.42 11.56
C VAL A 512 29.87 0.48 12.33
N ASP A 513 30.63 1.01 13.29
CA ASP A 513 31.59 0.23 14.07
C ASP A 513 30.89 -0.66 15.11
N ALA A 514 29.65 -0.31 15.51
CA ALA A 514 28.81 -0.97 16.51
C ALA A 514 29.46 -1.22 17.89
N THR A 515 30.68 -0.76 18.10
CA THR A 515 31.55 -1.01 19.26
C THR A 515 32.44 0.20 19.49
N ALA A 516 33.14 0.23 20.63
CA ALA A 516 34.14 1.26 20.89
C ALA A 516 35.35 1.08 19.96
N SER A 517 35.74 2.14 19.27
CA SER A 517 36.79 2.15 18.24
C SER A 517 37.58 3.45 18.32
N GLN A 518 38.91 3.39 18.24
CA GLN A 518 39.78 4.57 18.08
C GLN A 518 39.93 5.02 16.62
N THR A 519 39.30 4.31 15.69
CA THR A 519 39.29 4.64 14.26
C THR A 519 37.84 4.59 13.78
N PRO A 520 37.01 5.58 14.13
CA PRO A 520 35.60 5.56 13.77
C PRO A 520 35.45 5.48 12.25
N ALA A 521 34.72 4.49 11.75
CA ALA A 521 34.65 4.23 10.33
C ALA A 521 34.16 5.47 9.55
N GLY A 522 34.91 5.86 8.52
CA GLY A 522 34.57 7.02 7.69
C GLY A 522 34.90 8.39 8.28
N TRP A 523 35.50 8.44 9.47
CA TRP A 523 36.02 9.67 10.08
C TRP A 523 37.54 9.60 10.23
N ALA A 524 38.21 10.73 10.00
CA ALA A 524 39.66 10.86 10.17
C ALA A 524 39.97 11.64 11.45
N THR A 525 41.10 11.31 12.07
CA THR A 525 41.56 11.93 13.31
C THR A 525 42.89 12.64 13.07
N TRP A 526 43.01 13.86 13.58
CA TRP A 526 44.27 14.60 13.62
C TRP A 526 44.50 15.21 15.00
N SER A 527 45.76 15.32 15.40
CA SER A 527 46.17 15.96 16.65
C SER A 527 47.48 16.71 16.44
N ARG A 528 47.56 17.95 16.93
CA ARG A 528 48.78 18.75 16.89
C ARG A 528 49.82 18.26 17.88
N SER A 529 49.37 17.84 19.06
CA SER A 529 50.23 17.39 20.16
C SER A 529 50.55 15.90 20.13
N GLY A 530 50.06 15.17 19.11
CA GLY A 530 50.30 13.73 18.98
C GLY A 530 49.44 12.89 19.92
N THR A 531 48.21 13.35 20.21
CA THR A 531 47.22 12.64 21.03
C THR A 531 45.99 12.16 20.24
N PRO A 532 46.13 11.50 19.07
CA PRO A 532 44.98 11.04 18.28
C PRO A 532 44.12 10.00 19.03
N GLN A 533 44.71 9.26 19.98
CA GLN A 533 44.00 8.29 20.82
C GLN A 533 42.91 8.91 21.72
N ALA A 534 42.86 10.24 21.81
CA ALA A 534 41.79 10.93 22.53
C ALA A 534 40.44 10.82 21.79
N ASP A 535 40.44 10.56 20.49
CA ASP A 535 39.23 10.33 19.68
C ASP A 535 38.85 8.84 19.66
N PHE A 536 37.61 8.54 20.04
CA PHE A 536 37.07 7.19 19.99
C PHE A 536 35.53 7.18 20.03
N THR A 537 34.93 6.08 19.60
CA THR A 537 33.49 5.84 19.77
C THR A 537 33.18 5.24 21.14
N VAL A 538 32.03 5.62 21.70
CA VAL A 538 31.46 5.10 22.95
C VAL A 538 30.12 4.45 22.65
N VAL A 539 29.82 3.32 23.29
CA VAL A 539 28.54 2.63 23.15
C VAL A 539 27.55 3.12 24.22
N GLY A 540 26.33 3.47 23.78
CA GLY A 540 25.23 3.91 24.62
C GLY A 540 25.25 5.40 24.98
N GLY A 541 24.11 5.92 25.47
CA GLY A 541 23.99 7.32 25.89
C GLY A 541 23.86 8.31 24.73
N THR A 542 23.33 7.89 23.59
CA THR A 542 23.13 8.67 22.37
C THR A 542 21.90 9.60 22.45
N PRO A 543 21.86 10.73 21.72
CA PRO A 543 20.76 11.69 21.73
C PRO A 543 19.47 11.17 21.11
N GLN A 544 19.55 10.18 20.20
CA GLN A 544 18.41 9.72 19.40
C GLN A 544 18.19 8.19 19.45
N GLY A 545 18.74 7.52 20.47
CA GLY A 545 18.54 6.07 20.65
C GLY A 545 19.35 5.20 19.68
N GLY A 546 20.42 5.76 19.10
CA GLY A 546 21.48 5.02 18.41
C GLY A 546 22.35 4.19 19.37
N ARG A 547 23.23 3.33 18.83
CA ARG A 547 24.09 2.42 19.62
C ARG A 547 25.37 3.11 20.06
N ALA A 548 25.92 4.04 19.29
CA ALA A 548 27.21 4.66 19.61
C ALA A 548 27.27 6.15 19.27
N HIS A 549 28.23 6.86 19.87
CA HIS A 549 28.57 8.26 19.56
C HIS A 549 30.08 8.46 19.62
N ALA A 550 30.60 9.57 19.10
CA ALA A 550 32.02 9.89 19.18
C ALA A 550 32.36 10.73 20.42
N ARG A 551 33.57 10.53 20.94
CA ARG A 551 34.09 11.19 22.13
C ARG A 551 35.54 11.59 21.93
N HIS A 552 35.85 12.82 22.35
CA HIS A 552 37.21 13.23 22.66
C HIS A 552 37.42 13.20 24.18
N ALA A 553 38.37 12.41 24.67
CA ALA A 553 38.81 12.41 26.08
C ALA A 553 40.16 11.70 26.24
N ALA A 554 40.98 12.15 27.18
CA ALA A 554 42.19 11.42 27.58
C ALA A 554 42.53 11.63 29.07
N GLY A 555 43.33 10.71 29.62
CA GLY A 555 43.90 10.83 30.97
C GLY A 555 45.07 11.82 31.07
N VAL A 556 45.42 12.49 29.98
CA VAL A 556 46.46 13.52 29.85
C VAL A 556 45.88 14.71 29.09
N PRO A 557 46.49 15.92 29.17
CA PRO A 557 46.13 17.01 28.26
C PRO A 557 46.19 16.55 26.80
N TYR A 558 45.21 16.95 26.01
CA TYR A 558 45.06 16.46 24.63
C TYR A 558 44.56 17.55 23.68
N ASP A 559 44.82 17.34 22.40
CA ASP A 559 44.03 17.92 21.33
C ASP A 559 43.64 16.88 20.29
N ALA A 560 42.41 16.96 19.80
CA ALA A 560 41.87 16.03 18.82
C ALA A 560 40.93 16.76 17.86
N PHE A 561 41.10 16.48 16.56
CA PHE A 561 40.25 16.90 15.46
C PHE A 561 39.70 15.68 14.75
N THR A 562 38.40 15.44 14.89
CA THR A 562 37.69 14.35 14.20
C THR A 562 36.87 14.94 13.07
N TYR A 563 37.13 14.49 11.84
CA TYR A 563 36.66 15.19 10.65
C TYR A 563 36.31 14.27 9.48
N GLN A 564 35.50 14.81 8.58
CA GLN A 564 35.26 14.26 7.25
C GLN A 564 35.56 15.32 6.20
N HIS A 565 36.38 14.95 5.22
CA HIS A 565 36.56 15.72 4.00
C HIS A 565 35.67 15.12 2.90
N ARG A 566 34.68 15.88 2.46
CA ARG A 566 33.74 15.48 1.43
C ARG A 566 34.07 16.18 0.13
N THR A 567 34.18 15.41 -0.93
CA THR A 567 34.37 15.88 -2.31
C THR A 567 33.24 15.37 -3.19
N GLY A 568 33.12 15.92 -4.41
CA GLY A 568 32.07 15.56 -5.37
C GLY A 568 30.68 16.05 -4.97
N LEU A 569 30.61 17.06 -4.10
CA LEU A 569 29.36 17.72 -3.74
C LEU A 569 28.91 18.65 -4.87
N SER A 570 27.61 18.85 -5.02
CA SER A 570 27.09 19.92 -5.87
C SER A 570 27.37 21.27 -5.22
N ASP A 571 27.75 22.26 -6.03
CA ASP A 571 27.87 23.65 -5.57
C ASP A 571 26.51 24.15 -5.07
N GLY A 572 26.52 24.89 -3.96
CA GLY A 572 25.29 25.32 -3.30
C GLY A 572 25.49 25.72 -1.85
N ARG A 573 24.37 25.90 -1.12
CA ARG A 573 24.41 26.14 0.33
C ARG A 573 24.11 24.86 1.09
N TYR A 574 24.88 24.64 2.15
CA TYR A 574 24.71 23.51 3.03
C TYR A 574 24.50 23.95 4.47
N ARG A 575 23.86 23.09 5.24
CA ARG A 575 23.69 23.21 6.68
C ARG A 575 24.41 22.05 7.36
N LEU A 576 25.32 22.37 8.28
CA LEU A 576 25.94 21.40 9.17
C LEU A 576 25.22 21.45 10.52
N VAL A 577 24.74 20.32 11.00
CA VAL A 577 24.14 20.18 12.34
C VAL A 577 24.73 18.98 13.07
N ALA A 578 24.77 19.05 14.40
CA ALA A 578 25.18 17.93 15.24
C ALA A 578 24.51 18.03 16.61
N TRP A 579 24.36 16.88 17.27
CA TRP A 579 24.12 16.83 18.71
C TRP A 579 25.46 16.78 19.42
N VAL A 580 25.62 17.60 20.45
CA VAL A 580 26.86 17.71 21.23
C VAL A 580 26.58 17.79 22.71
N ARG A 581 27.55 17.37 23.52
CA ARG A 581 27.64 17.69 24.95
C ARG A 581 29.11 17.72 25.37
N SER A 582 29.41 18.40 26.46
CA SER A 582 30.79 18.65 26.88
C SER A 582 30.90 18.85 28.38
N SER A 583 32.01 18.43 28.98
CA SER A 583 32.35 18.71 30.38
C SER A 583 32.46 20.20 30.70
N GLY A 584 32.76 21.04 29.70
CA GLY A 584 33.26 22.40 29.92
C GLY A 584 34.73 22.43 30.37
N GLY A 585 35.29 23.64 30.41
CA GLY A 585 36.68 23.90 30.80
C GLY A 585 37.72 23.73 29.70
N GLN A 586 37.35 23.22 28.52
CA GLN A 586 38.26 23.11 27.38
C GLN A 586 38.70 24.49 26.91
N ARG A 587 39.98 24.60 26.55
CA ARG A 587 40.53 25.82 25.92
C ARG A 587 39.95 26.05 24.53
N VAL A 588 39.64 24.95 23.82
CA VAL A 588 38.93 24.97 22.53
C VAL A 588 37.90 23.84 22.54
N ALA A 589 36.69 24.13 22.10
CA ALA A 589 35.67 23.14 21.77
C ALA A 589 34.72 23.74 20.72
N TRP A 590 34.90 23.41 19.44
CA TRP A 590 34.04 23.89 18.36
C TRP A 590 33.69 22.78 17.37
N MET A 591 32.58 22.96 16.66
CA MET A 591 32.32 22.33 15.37
C MET A 591 32.73 23.30 14.26
N GLU A 592 33.38 22.81 13.21
CA GLU A 592 33.86 23.64 12.10
C GLU A 592 33.44 23.13 10.72
N ALA A 593 33.34 24.06 9.78
CA ALA A 593 33.30 23.83 8.34
C ALA A 593 34.41 24.65 7.67
N ASN A 594 35.20 23.99 6.82
CA ASN A 594 36.36 24.56 6.13
C ASN A 594 36.46 23.96 4.72
N LEU A 595 37.38 24.46 3.89
CA LEU A 595 37.59 23.97 2.52
C LEU A 595 36.30 23.96 1.68
N HIS A 596 35.39 24.89 1.92
CA HIS A 596 34.15 25.03 1.15
C HIS A 596 34.21 26.17 0.12
N GLY A 597 35.39 26.77 -0.06
CA GLY A 597 35.62 27.92 -0.93
C GLY A 597 35.32 29.29 -0.28
N GLY A 598 34.93 29.28 1.00
CA GLY A 598 34.87 30.47 1.86
C GLY A 598 35.84 30.39 3.05
N PRO A 599 35.86 31.44 3.91
CA PRO A 599 36.62 31.39 5.15
C PRO A 599 36.07 30.32 6.09
N LYS A 600 36.97 29.73 6.89
CA LYS A 600 36.58 28.74 7.91
C LYS A 600 35.49 29.30 8.81
N THR A 601 34.42 28.55 8.96
CA THR A 601 33.29 28.88 9.83
C THR A 601 33.26 27.92 11.01
N VAL A 602 33.00 28.44 12.21
CA VAL A 602 32.97 27.64 13.45
C VAL A 602 31.72 27.98 14.27
N VAL A 603 31.32 27.04 15.12
CA VAL A 603 30.38 27.27 16.22
C VAL A 603 30.95 26.67 17.50
N ASP A 604 31.04 27.48 18.56
CA ASP A 604 31.50 27.02 19.87
C ASP A 604 30.49 26.03 20.47
N LEU A 605 31.01 24.99 21.12
CA LEU A 605 30.18 23.92 21.70
C LEU A 605 29.86 24.23 23.16
N PRO A 606 28.59 24.10 23.58
CA PRO A 606 28.18 24.41 24.95
C PRO A 606 28.75 23.42 25.96
N ALA A 607 29.09 23.91 27.16
CA ALA A 607 29.31 23.07 28.34
C ALA A 607 27.96 22.60 28.89
N THR A 608 27.68 21.30 28.77
CA THR A 608 26.38 20.72 29.12
C THR A 608 26.52 19.21 29.30
N SER A 609 25.87 18.64 30.31
CA SER A 609 25.77 17.19 30.51
C SER A 609 24.64 16.56 29.67
N THR A 610 23.66 17.36 29.26
CA THR A 610 22.57 16.94 28.35
C THR A 610 22.91 17.26 26.91
N TRP A 611 22.52 16.39 25.97
CA TRP A 611 22.68 16.62 24.54
C TRP A 611 22.01 17.93 24.08
N ARG A 612 22.74 18.74 23.32
CA ARG A 612 22.26 19.99 22.70
C ARG A 612 22.55 19.97 21.21
N ARG A 613 21.62 20.47 20.41
CA ARG A 613 21.81 20.59 18.96
C ARG A 613 22.50 21.90 18.63
N VAL A 614 23.59 21.83 17.86
CA VAL A 614 24.31 22.98 17.30
C VAL A 614 24.22 22.98 15.78
N ALA A 615 24.42 24.14 15.15
CA ALA A 615 24.32 24.28 13.70
C ALA A 615 25.27 25.35 13.15
N ILE A 616 25.81 25.10 11.95
CA ILE A 616 26.39 26.11 11.06
C ILE A 616 25.52 26.13 9.80
N GLY A 617 24.82 27.24 9.56
CA GLY A 617 23.93 27.39 8.42
C GLY A 617 24.58 28.13 7.25
N GLY A 618 24.08 27.91 6.04
CA GLY A 618 24.43 28.72 4.87
C GLY A 618 25.88 28.56 4.39
N ILE A 619 26.51 27.41 4.66
CA ILE A 619 27.88 27.11 4.23
C ILE A 619 27.91 27.11 2.70
N PRO A 620 28.58 28.07 2.04
CA PRO A 620 28.71 28.05 0.60
C PRO A 620 29.71 26.97 0.24
N VAL A 621 29.30 25.96 -0.52
CA VAL A 621 30.19 24.98 -1.14
C VAL A 621 30.40 25.42 -2.59
N THR A 622 31.64 25.79 -2.91
CA THR A 622 32.08 26.12 -4.27
C THR A 622 33.30 25.28 -4.62
N GLY A 623 33.27 24.62 -5.77
CA GLY A 623 34.31 23.65 -6.15
C GLY A 623 34.03 22.23 -5.64
N GLY A 624 32.81 21.97 -5.17
CA GLY A 624 32.31 20.64 -4.83
C GLY A 624 32.99 19.93 -3.66
N GLU A 625 33.61 20.67 -2.73
CA GLU A 625 34.20 20.09 -1.52
C GLU A 625 33.90 20.86 -0.23
N VAL A 626 34.01 20.18 0.90
CA VAL A 626 33.97 20.75 2.25
C VAL A 626 34.59 19.77 3.25
N ARG A 627 35.36 20.30 4.20
CA ARG A 627 35.79 19.57 5.39
C ARG A 627 35.00 20.04 6.61
N ILE A 628 34.33 19.11 7.26
CA ILE A 628 33.63 19.36 8.53
C ILE A 628 34.29 18.57 9.64
N GLY A 629 34.16 19.03 10.89
CA GLY A 629 34.66 18.27 12.02
C GLY A 629 34.47 18.95 13.36
N PHE A 630 34.99 18.30 14.40
CA PHE A 630 34.95 18.75 15.79
C PHE A 630 36.37 18.85 16.28
N TYR A 631 36.74 19.99 16.88
CA TYR A 631 38.07 20.19 17.46
C TYR A 631 37.96 20.50 18.94
N SER A 632 38.80 19.87 19.75
CA SER A 632 38.93 20.22 21.16
C SER A 632 40.38 20.24 21.61
N ILE A 633 40.74 21.23 22.44
CA ILE A 633 41.99 21.30 23.21
C ILE A 633 41.62 21.34 24.68
N ALA A 634 42.07 20.36 25.45
CA ALA A 634 41.51 20.08 26.75
C ALA A 634 42.57 19.53 27.73
N ASP A 635 42.38 19.80 29.02
CA ASP A 635 43.17 19.21 30.09
C ASP A 635 42.69 17.78 30.40
N SER A 636 43.48 17.04 31.20
CA SER A 636 43.10 15.69 31.65
C SER A 636 41.73 15.68 32.33
N GLY A 637 40.87 14.73 31.97
CA GLY A 637 39.54 14.53 32.54
C GLY A 637 38.41 15.37 31.91
N GLN A 638 38.74 16.36 31.07
CA GLN A 638 37.75 17.05 30.24
C GLN A 638 37.35 16.19 29.04
N TRP A 639 36.13 16.37 28.53
CA TRP A 639 35.61 15.56 27.44
C TRP A 639 34.62 16.31 26.55
N LEU A 640 34.61 15.97 25.26
CA LEU A 640 33.63 16.41 24.28
C LEU A 640 32.98 15.19 23.65
N GLU A 641 31.66 15.19 23.49
CA GLU A 641 30.92 14.13 22.79
C GLU A 641 30.02 14.72 21.71
N PHE A 642 29.92 14.04 20.58
CA PHE A 642 29.14 14.45 19.42
C PHE A 642 28.54 13.25 18.70
N ASP A 643 27.35 13.46 18.13
CA ASP A 643 26.60 12.42 17.43
C ASP A 643 25.61 13.02 16.41
N ASP A 644 25.07 12.16 15.53
CA ASP A 644 24.06 12.47 14.51
C ASP A 644 24.42 13.76 13.73
N VAL A 645 25.64 13.73 13.19
CA VAL A 645 26.26 14.82 12.44
C VAL A 645 25.74 14.81 11.02
N ARG A 646 25.20 15.94 10.55
CA ARG A 646 24.53 16.00 9.26
C ARG A 646 24.98 17.21 8.48
N LEU A 647 25.41 16.96 7.25
CA LEU A 647 25.68 17.97 6.26
C LEU A 647 24.66 17.80 5.13
N GLU A 648 23.76 18.76 5.00
CA GLU A 648 22.57 18.65 4.16
C GLU A 648 22.49 19.87 3.24
N GLY A 649 22.14 19.67 1.97
CA GLY A 649 21.87 20.77 1.04
C GLY A 649 20.64 21.57 1.48
N GLN A 650 20.67 22.89 1.30
CA GLN A 650 19.58 23.80 1.67
C GLN A 650 18.66 24.15 0.50
#